data_AF-A0A397W1G2-F1
#
_entry.id   AF-A0A397W1G2-F1
#
_cell.length_a   1.000
_cell.length_b   1.000
_cell.length_c   1.000
_cell.angle_alpha   90.00
_cell.angle_beta   90.00
_cell.angle_gamma   90.00
#
_symmetry.space_group_name_H-M   'P 1'
#
loop_
_entity.id
_entity.type
_entity.pdbx_description
1 polymer ?
#
loop_
_entity_poly.entity_id
_entity_poly.type
_entity_poly.pdbx_seq_one_letter_code
_entity_poly.pdbx_strand_id
1 'polypeptide(L)'
;MKPKSQKKQRLNKYSKKDSNRSINQLKPQEKLRAYMNELSDEIKIKIFKFTQYPLSLLLTCKIWYYISMDCQARGEWILHNYGKAHALFHALKFGPNFINVGVVQIIIAKDGIISRYFIQRLLMHFGSYDQILLDIKRDYNKGLGNTDQVHSSQTTKAPWASDTPISVFTFLLNEASRKLKTLDLVAKGNDMELFHFLSAGPHIISQARQKLKNNFESLKELILRWKFIPFPPRPKSKQVENLQNNVTEEYPPKDGHENNRQLNVIARAILICKDLVNLWKDIGYYEIVHDVNDLVMQGAVLILFPPIPSYDWNRPDTKGVIQRLSELIELGFDLSHLVILDILQLFEHRLSDIGKTIMDSFVKIRCRTDESKPKFYIDILTGAINPERHMKTTNLWDFLRSYIGEKNDHYYFLEAMGNYYYKDIGNVTIEKNVNTTNVMRKLSLSPKYYNWVLLNFKPHLKIVTASFKDILATRVSIDINLQENNVPNEPISKICDTFKVYCQTYSHTEGFFLPSQLKIICKATSEDIFEPLFKCYLYMVFEIKPEMTSIDIPPKIPDSMNQDDSFKMENVTLMHNSVPIAKDLSKNEPEEQWHVHTDFKKPKEATFLQETAAITEDISKMKNNSKKKLQKQWYKELKKYNDRIINTQSKFDLYIKEFWQILVETEIGRELREKEKDIEKSSNPRVKKYRKPKQYKLGKHSLSLKMLPKLEKNRKMIELVRKRNLKLLVKQNSSTMKTTTYDSTNF
;
A
#
# COMPACT_ATOMS: atom_id res chain seq x y z
N MET A 1 69.69 -12.96 -4.91
CA MET A 1 69.96 -11.57 -5.38
C MET A 1 69.04 -10.58 -4.65
N LYS A 2 69.65 -9.69 -3.84
CA LYS A 2 69.22 -8.37 -3.28
C LYS A 2 67.86 -8.21 -2.56
N PRO A 3 67.78 -7.34 -1.52
CA PRO A 3 66.92 -7.60 -0.37
C PRO A 3 65.65 -6.72 -0.25
N LYS A 4 64.68 -7.31 0.46
CA LYS A 4 63.49 -6.70 1.06
C LYS A 4 63.88 -5.64 2.10
N SER A 5 63.86 -4.34 1.79
CA SER A 5 63.96 -3.32 2.86
C SER A 5 63.24 -1.97 2.65
N GLN A 6 62.65 -1.66 1.48
CA GLN A 6 62.05 -0.32 1.26
C GLN A 6 60.53 -0.24 1.27
N LYS A 7 59.78 -1.35 1.30
CA LYS A 7 58.30 -1.32 1.34
C LYS A 7 57.70 -1.28 2.77
N LYS A 8 58.49 -1.54 3.82
CA LYS A 8 58.02 -1.54 5.22
C LYS A 8 58.02 -0.15 5.90
N GLN A 9 58.70 0.85 5.34
CA GLN A 9 58.79 2.19 5.94
C GLN A 9 57.77 3.21 5.41
N ARG A 10 57.04 2.93 4.32
CA ARG A 10 55.98 3.83 3.80
C ARG A 10 54.58 3.55 4.36
N LEU A 11 54.33 2.38 4.95
CA LEU A 11 53.04 2.07 5.61
C LEU A 11 52.95 2.51 7.08
N ASN A 12 54.08 2.81 7.75
CA ASN A 12 54.07 3.27 9.15
C ASN A 12 53.99 4.80 9.32
N LYS A 13 53.95 5.58 8.23
CA LYS A 13 53.89 7.06 8.31
C LYS A 13 52.47 7.65 8.22
N TYR A 14 51.47 6.86 7.80
CA TYR A 14 50.06 7.26 7.75
C TYR A 14 49.21 6.75 8.93
N SER A 15 49.80 6.02 9.88
CA SER A 15 49.10 5.49 11.08
C SER A 15 49.36 6.32 12.36
N LYS A 16 50.30 7.29 12.33
CA LYS A 16 50.73 8.03 13.53
C LYS A 16 50.32 9.50 13.60
N LYS A 17 49.54 10.01 12.64
CA LYS A 17 49.16 11.44 12.60
C LYS A 17 47.70 11.77 12.95
N ASP A 18 46.84 10.76 13.10
CA ASP A 18 45.44 10.96 13.51
C ASP A 18 45.12 10.43 14.92
N SER A 19 46.10 9.89 15.65
CA SER A 19 45.89 9.26 16.97
C SER A 19 45.79 10.25 18.15
N ASN A 20 45.80 11.57 17.92
CA ASN A 20 45.74 12.59 19.00
C ASN A 20 44.65 13.66 18.81
N ARG A 21 43.58 13.38 18.06
CA ARG A 21 42.33 14.15 18.24
C ARG A 21 41.52 13.45 19.32
N SER A 22 41.39 14.10 20.48
CA SER A 22 40.45 13.65 21.52
C SER A 22 39.10 13.34 20.87
N ILE A 23 38.55 12.14 21.10
CA ILE A 23 37.27 11.68 20.52
C ILE A 23 36.19 12.76 20.70
N ASN A 24 36.27 13.56 21.77
CA ASN A 24 35.39 14.69 22.08
C ASN A 24 35.35 15.80 21.01
N GLN A 25 36.32 15.88 20.09
CA GLN A 25 36.40 16.88 19.01
C GLN A 25 35.88 16.41 17.65
N LEU A 26 35.50 15.13 17.52
CA LEU A 26 34.97 14.56 16.27
C LEU A 26 33.50 14.95 16.05
N LYS A 27 33.05 14.96 14.79
CA LYS A 27 31.62 15.09 14.47
C LYS A 27 30.85 13.90 15.07
N PRO A 28 29.55 14.03 15.41
CA PRO A 28 28.79 12.96 16.07
C PRO A 28 28.88 11.59 15.36
N GLN A 29 28.88 11.57 14.02
CA GLN A 29 29.00 10.35 13.22
C GLN A 29 30.40 9.72 13.30
N GLU A 30 31.45 10.54 13.36
CA GLU A 30 32.84 10.09 13.49
C GLU A 30 33.13 9.59 14.91
N LYS A 31 32.53 10.22 15.93
CA LYS A 31 32.52 9.74 17.32
C LYS A 31 31.90 8.37 17.42
N LEU A 32 30.68 8.21 16.89
CA LEU A 32 29.97 6.93 16.91
C LEU A 32 30.79 5.84 16.22
N ARG A 33 31.39 6.15 15.07
CA ARG A 33 32.27 5.21 14.37
C ARG A 33 33.50 4.82 15.18
N ALA A 34 34.15 5.77 15.87
CA ALA A 34 35.29 5.49 16.74
C ALA A 34 34.88 4.60 17.92
N TYR A 35 33.80 4.94 18.64
CA TYR A 35 33.27 4.15 19.75
C TYR A 35 32.90 2.72 19.32
N MET A 36 32.21 2.56 18.18
CA MET A 36 31.81 1.25 17.68
C MET A 36 33.01 0.37 17.28
N ASN A 37 34.13 0.98 16.88
CA ASN A 37 35.35 0.24 16.56
C ASN A 37 36.11 -0.21 17.81
N GLU A 38 35.99 0.51 18.93
CA GLU A 38 36.63 0.19 20.22
C GLU A 38 35.90 -0.92 21.01
N LEU A 39 34.66 -1.26 20.63
CA LEU A 39 33.92 -2.35 21.25
C LEU A 39 34.65 -3.70 21.09
N SER A 40 34.51 -4.59 22.07
CA SER A 40 34.96 -5.97 21.93
C SER A 40 34.13 -6.71 20.87
N ASP A 41 34.72 -7.74 20.26
CA ASP A 41 34.04 -8.52 19.22
C ASP A 41 32.80 -9.24 19.76
N GLU A 42 32.80 -9.66 21.03
CA GLU A 42 31.61 -10.21 21.70
C GLU A 42 30.42 -9.23 21.72
N ILE A 43 30.67 -7.96 22.02
CA ILE A 43 29.62 -6.93 22.01
C ILE A 43 29.16 -6.67 20.57
N LYS A 44 30.09 -6.64 19.61
CA LYS A 44 29.75 -6.50 18.19
C LYS A 44 28.89 -7.66 17.69
N ILE A 45 29.17 -8.89 18.09
CA ILE A 45 28.34 -10.06 17.77
C ILE A 45 26.92 -9.89 18.33
N LYS A 46 26.80 -9.44 19.59
CA LYS A 46 25.49 -9.13 20.18
C LYS A 46 24.75 -8.03 19.43
N ILE A 47 25.42 -6.96 19.00
CA ILE A 47 24.82 -5.91 18.17
C ILE A 47 24.38 -6.49 16.81
N PHE A 48 25.22 -7.30 16.18
CA PHE A 48 24.95 -7.94 14.90
C PHE A 48 23.69 -8.80 14.97
N LYS A 49 23.53 -9.59 16.03
CA LYS A 49 22.36 -10.43 16.29
C LYS A 49 21.02 -9.68 16.17
N PHE A 50 20.93 -8.45 16.69
CA PHE A 50 19.70 -7.65 16.67
C PHE A 50 19.57 -6.74 15.43
N THR A 51 20.47 -6.89 14.46
CA THR A 51 20.45 -6.06 13.25
C THR A 51 19.42 -6.59 12.26
N GLN A 52 18.43 -5.76 11.91
CA GLN A 52 17.38 -6.12 10.93
C GLN A 52 17.93 -6.27 9.50
N TYR A 53 18.86 -5.39 9.11
CA TYR A 53 19.46 -5.37 7.77
C TYR A 53 20.97 -5.53 7.88
N PRO A 54 21.48 -6.78 8.02
CA PRO A 54 22.91 -7.00 8.22
C PRO A 54 23.71 -6.39 7.08
N LEU A 55 23.29 -6.54 5.82
CA LEU A 55 24.04 -6.05 4.66
C LEU A 55 24.40 -4.56 4.76
N SER A 56 23.49 -3.72 5.26
CA SER A 56 23.76 -2.30 5.47
C SER A 56 24.88 -2.07 6.48
N LEU A 57 24.93 -2.86 7.56
CA LEU A 57 25.96 -2.81 8.58
C LEU A 57 27.32 -3.31 8.06
N LEU A 58 27.32 -4.41 7.30
CA LEU A 58 28.53 -4.95 6.66
C LEU A 58 29.26 -3.93 5.80
N LEU A 59 28.50 -3.12 5.04
CA LEU A 59 29.03 -2.15 4.09
C LEU A 59 29.62 -0.90 4.77
N THR A 60 29.43 -0.72 6.08
CA THR A 60 29.92 0.47 6.80
C THR A 60 31.43 0.46 7.04
N CYS A 61 32.00 -0.70 7.41
CA CYS A 61 33.43 -0.83 7.65
C CYS A 61 33.92 -2.29 7.64
N LYS A 62 35.25 -2.46 7.52
CA LYS A 62 35.89 -3.78 7.52
C LYS A 62 35.65 -4.59 8.79
N ILE A 63 35.54 -3.94 9.95
CA ILE A 63 35.32 -4.63 11.23
C ILE A 63 33.94 -5.32 11.22
N TRP A 64 32.89 -4.62 10.83
CA TRP A 64 31.55 -5.21 10.69
C TRP A 64 31.49 -6.27 9.60
N TYR A 65 32.24 -6.10 8.51
CA TYR A 65 32.43 -7.15 7.53
C TYR A 65 33.05 -8.41 8.16
N TYR A 66 34.12 -8.30 8.96
CA TYR A 66 34.71 -9.47 9.63
C TYR A 66 33.75 -10.12 10.64
N ILE A 67 33.04 -9.34 11.45
CA ILE A 67 32.01 -9.86 12.36
C ILE A 67 30.91 -10.60 11.59
N SER A 68 30.51 -10.12 10.41
CA SER A 68 29.52 -10.82 9.59
C SER A 68 30.01 -12.12 8.95
N MET A 69 31.33 -12.35 8.91
CA MET A 69 31.93 -13.60 8.44
C MET A 69 32.10 -14.61 9.58
N ASP A 70 31.97 -14.16 10.83
CA ASP A 70 32.06 -15.02 12.00
C ASP A 70 30.89 -16.02 12.07
N CYS A 71 31.21 -17.28 12.35
CA CYS A 71 30.22 -18.36 12.35
C CYS A 71 29.24 -18.22 13.51
N GLN A 72 29.70 -17.73 14.67
CA GLN A 72 28.85 -17.50 15.83
C GLN A 72 27.89 -16.34 15.56
N ALA A 73 28.37 -15.23 14.99
CA ALA A 73 27.54 -14.09 14.61
C ALA A 73 26.41 -14.50 13.65
N ARG A 74 26.73 -15.25 12.59
CA ARG A 74 25.74 -15.76 11.62
C ARG A 74 24.73 -16.71 12.26
N GLY A 75 25.21 -17.67 13.05
CA GLY A 75 24.35 -18.64 13.73
C GLY A 75 23.42 -17.98 14.76
N GLU A 76 23.92 -17.03 15.55
CA GLU A 76 23.09 -16.29 16.50
C GLU A 76 22.08 -15.37 15.83
N TRP A 77 22.50 -14.68 14.76
CA TRP A 77 21.60 -13.82 14.00
C TRP A 77 20.45 -14.61 13.38
N ILE A 78 20.73 -15.77 12.76
CA ILE A 78 19.68 -16.53 12.08
C ILE A 78 18.69 -17.16 13.07
N LEU A 79 19.18 -17.68 14.20
CA LEU A 79 18.33 -18.18 15.27
C LEU A 79 17.46 -17.08 15.88
N HIS A 80 18.00 -15.86 15.99
CA HIS A 80 17.24 -14.73 16.53
C HIS A 80 16.14 -14.25 15.59
N ASN A 81 16.40 -14.21 14.28
CA ASN A 81 15.46 -13.66 13.31
C ASN A 81 14.43 -14.67 12.78
N TYR A 82 14.76 -15.97 12.77
CA TYR A 82 13.92 -17.01 12.16
C TYR A 82 13.56 -18.15 13.13
N GLY A 83 13.95 -18.05 14.40
CA GLY A 83 13.64 -19.06 15.41
C GLY A 83 14.44 -20.36 15.25
N LYS A 84 14.24 -21.28 16.20
CA LYS A 84 14.96 -22.57 16.25
C LYS A 84 14.49 -23.54 15.17
N ALA A 85 13.22 -23.45 14.78
CA ALA A 85 12.56 -24.34 13.84
C ALA A 85 13.01 -24.15 12.38
N HIS A 86 13.16 -22.90 11.93
CA HIS A 86 13.46 -22.59 10.52
C HIS A 86 14.86 -22.05 10.27
N ALA A 87 15.71 -21.93 11.31
CA ALA A 87 17.08 -21.46 11.17
C ALA A 87 17.88 -22.21 10.08
N LEU A 88 17.80 -23.54 10.03
CA LEU A 88 18.54 -24.33 9.04
C LEU A 88 18.03 -24.11 7.61
N PHE A 89 16.72 -23.99 7.44
CA PHE A 89 16.11 -23.66 6.14
C PHE A 89 16.60 -22.31 5.63
N HIS A 90 16.52 -21.27 6.46
CA HIS A 90 16.97 -19.94 6.05
C HIS A 90 18.49 -19.90 5.83
N ALA A 91 19.29 -20.64 6.61
CA ALA A 91 20.75 -20.67 6.46
C ALA A 91 21.14 -21.17 5.06
N LEU A 92 20.53 -22.28 4.63
CA LEU A 92 20.76 -22.86 3.30
C LEU A 92 20.24 -21.94 2.21
N LYS A 93 19.06 -21.34 2.39
CA LYS A 93 18.44 -20.44 1.41
C LYS A 93 19.25 -19.16 1.16
N PHE A 94 20.04 -18.69 2.12
CA PHE A 94 20.99 -17.59 1.90
C PHE A 94 22.18 -17.98 1.02
N GLY A 95 22.36 -19.27 0.76
CA GLY A 95 23.34 -19.81 -0.18
C GLY A 95 24.74 -20.04 0.42
N PRO A 96 25.67 -20.52 -0.41
CA PRO A 96 26.99 -21.00 0.01
C PRO A 96 27.90 -19.91 0.60
N ASN A 97 27.63 -18.62 0.31
CA ASN A 97 28.38 -17.51 0.90
C ASN A 97 28.04 -17.29 2.39
N PHE A 98 26.84 -17.72 2.81
CA PHE A 98 26.37 -17.59 4.18
C PHE A 98 26.63 -18.85 5.01
N ILE A 99 26.29 -20.03 4.48
CA ILE A 99 26.34 -21.27 5.23
C ILE A 99 27.67 -22.02 5.06
N ASN A 100 28.20 -22.49 6.18
CA ASN A 100 29.33 -23.42 6.23
C ASN A 100 29.13 -24.38 7.42
N VAL A 101 30.00 -25.38 7.57
CA VAL A 101 29.90 -26.38 8.64
C VAL A 101 29.92 -25.73 10.03
N GLY A 102 30.74 -24.71 10.24
CA GLY A 102 30.82 -23.99 11.52
C GLY A 102 29.51 -23.29 11.88
N VAL A 103 28.85 -22.63 10.92
CA VAL A 103 27.53 -22.01 11.13
C VAL A 103 26.50 -23.06 11.51
N VAL A 104 26.46 -24.21 10.81
CA VAL A 104 25.52 -25.29 11.12
C VAL A 104 25.77 -25.88 12.50
N GLN A 105 27.04 -26.06 12.89
CA GLN A 105 27.41 -26.50 14.23
C GLN A 105 26.91 -25.55 15.30
N ILE A 106 27.07 -24.22 15.13
CA ILE A 106 26.53 -23.23 16.06
C ILE A 106 25.02 -23.29 16.14
N ILE A 107 24.32 -23.41 14.99
CA ILE A 107 22.85 -23.53 14.97
C ILE A 107 22.41 -24.75 15.78
N ILE A 108 23.01 -25.92 15.52
CA ILE A 108 22.68 -27.18 16.20
C ILE A 108 23.05 -27.13 17.70
N ALA A 109 24.17 -26.52 18.05
CA ALA A 109 24.63 -26.37 19.44
C ALA A 109 23.72 -25.43 20.25
N LYS A 110 22.99 -24.52 19.60
CA LYS A 110 22.01 -23.62 20.20
C LYS A 110 20.56 -24.09 19.98
N ASP A 111 20.35 -25.40 19.93
CA ASP A 111 19.06 -26.08 19.79
C ASP A 111 18.32 -25.83 18.46
N GLY A 112 19.03 -25.53 17.38
CA GLY A 112 18.45 -25.58 16.04
C GLY A 112 17.89 -26.97 15.75
N ILE A 113 16.65 -27.03 15.28
CA ILE A 113 15.91 -28.28 15.13
C ILE A 113 16.25 -28.92 13.79
N ILE A 114 16.72 -30.17 13.82
CA ILE A 114 16.89 -31.00 12.62
C ILE A 114 15.68 -31.94 12.53
N SER A 115 14.72 -31.58 11.67
CA SER A 115 13.54 -32.41 11.42
C SER A 115 13.79 -33.43 10.31
N ARG A 116 13.11 -34.59 10.39
CA ARG A 116 13.16 -35.57 9.30
C ARG A 116 12.61 -35.00 7.99
N TYR A 117 11.51 -34.23 8.08
CA TYR A 117 10.92 -33.54 6.93
C TYR A 117 11.88 -32.56 6.24
N PHE A 118 12.64 -31.80 7.02
CA PHE A 118 13.66 -30.89 6.48
C PHE A 118 14.71 -31.64 5.65
N ILE A 119 15.18 -32.78 6.16
CA ILE A 119 16.16 -33.61 5.45
C ILE A 119 15.57 -34.26 4.20
N GLN A 120 14.34 -34.77 4.25
CA GLN A 120 13.63 -35.28 3.07
C GLN A 120 13.56 -34.20 1.98
N ARG A 121 13.15 -32.97 2.32
CA ARG A 121 13.07 -31.84 1.38
C ARG A 121 14.45 -31.43 0.86
N LEU A 122 15.48 -31.47 1.69
CA LEU A 122 16.87 -31.20 1.26
C LEU A 122 17.34 -32.24 0.24
N LEU A 123 17.10 -33.53 0.47
CA LEU A 123 17.45 -34.61 -0.45
C LEU A 123 16.78 -34.47 -1.81
N MET A 124 15.54 -33.96 -1.86
CA MET A 124 14.81 -33.76 -3.12
C MET A 124 15.36 -32.62 -3.99
N HIS A 125 16.03 -31.63 -3.40
CA HIS A 125 16.47 -30.41 -4.11
C HIS A 125 17.99 -30.24 -4.21
N PHE A 126 18.76 -31.04 -3.47
CA PHE A 126 20.22 -31.01 -3.53
C PHE A 126 20.73 -31.47 -4.90
N GLY A 127 21.65 -30.71 -5.51
CA GLY A 127 22.29 -31.10 -6.78
C GLY A 127 21.37 -31.18 -7.99
N SER A 128 20.09 -30.79 -7.87
CA SER A 128 19.10 -30.88 -8.95
C SER A 128 19.25 -29.80 -10.02
N TYR A 129 20.29 -28.96 -9.93
CA TYR A 129 20.48 -27.80 -10.81
C TYR A 129 21.97 -27.61 -11.12
N ASP A 130 22.34 -27.85 -12.37
CA ASP A 130 23.69 -27.63 -12.89
C ASP A 130 23.69 -26.39 -13.78
N GLN A 131 24.24 -25.30 -13.24
CA GLN A 131 24.31 -24.01 -13.93
C GLN A 131 25.14 -24.10 -15.22
N ILE A 132 26.23 -24.89 -15.22
CA ILE A 132 27.10 -25.04 -16.38
C ILE A 132 26.35 -25.75 -17.50
N LEU A 133 25.67 -26.86 -17.18
CA LEU A 133 24.85 -27.59 -18.14
C LEU A 133 23.72 -26.73 -18.71
N LEU A 134 23.09 -25.88 -17.89
CA LEU A 134 22.03 -24.98 -18.32
C LEU A 134 22.55 -23.83 -19.19
N ASP A 135 23.72 -23.28 -18.88
CA ASP A 135 24.37 -22.26 -19.69
C ASP A 135 24.78 -22.85 -21.05
N ILE A 136 25.33 -24.07 -21.08
CA ILE A 136 25.61 -24.83 -22.32
C ILE A 136 24.33 -25.10 -23.11
N LYS A 137 23.24 -25.56 -22.46
CA LYS A 137 21.94 -25.75 -23.13
C LYS A 137 21.40 -24.45 -23.70
N ARG A 138 21.55 -23.34 -22.99
CA ARG A 138 21.11 -22.01 -23.44
C ARG A 138 21.92 -21.55 -24.65
N ASP A 139 23.23 -21.76 -24.64
CA ASP A 139 24.12 -21.37 -25.74
C ASP A 139 23.94 -22.25 -26.97
N TYR A 140 23.69 -23.55 -26.79
CA TYR A 140 23.31 -24.47 -27.89
C TYR A 140 21.98 -24.06 -28.54
N ASN A 141 20.96 -23.75 -27.71
CA ASN A 141 19.64 -23.36 -28.20
C ASN A 141 19.59 -21.97 -28.85
N LYS A 142 20.55 -21.07 -28.56
CA LYS A 142 20.70 -19.79 -29.29
C LYS A 142 21.07 -19.99 -30.77
N GLY A 143 21.64 -21.13 -31.13
CA GLY A 143 22.03 -21.46 -32.52
C GLY A 143 20.92 -22.06 -33.38
N LEU A 144 19.81 -22.51 -32.77
CA LEU A 144 18.63 -23.05 -33.45
C LEU A 144 17.50 -22.05 -33.24
N GLY A 145 17.14 -21.28 -34.28
CA GLY A 145 16.26 -20.10 -34.24
C GLY A 145 14.80 -20.27 -33.77
N ASN A 146 14.52 -21.07 -32.74
CA ASN A 146 13.24 -21.11 -32.03
C ASN A 146 13.28 -20.15 -30.83
N THR A 147 13.08 -18.87 -31.09
CA THR A 147 12.99 -17.82 -30.07
C THR A 147 11.74 -17.93 -29.19
N ASP A 148 10.69 -18.61 -29.65
CA ASP A 148 9.37 -18.52 -28.99
C ASP A 148 9.17 -19.51 -27.83
N GLN A 149 9.94 -20.60 -27.78
CA GLN A 149 9.96 -21.51 -26.61
C GLN A 149 11.00 -21.13 -25.54
N VAL A 150 11.97 -20.28 -25.88
CA VAL A 150 13.02 -19.86 -24.93
C VAL A 150 12.51 -18.80 -23.96
N HIS A 151 11.49 -18.02 -24.34
CA HIS A 151 10.88 -17.02 -23.46
C HIS A 151 9.98 -17.61 -22.36
N SER A 152 9.41 -18.81 -22.52
CA SER A 152 8.69 -19.49 -21.42
C SER A 152 9.61 -20.12 -20.38
N SER A 153 10.91 -20.22 -20.68
CA SER A 153 11.95 -20.76 -19.79
C SER A 153 12.71 -19.65 -19.03
N GLN A 154 12.39 -18.39 -19.27
CA GLN A 154 13.00 -17.27 -18.56
C GLN A 154 12.43 -17.20 -17.14
N THR A 155 13.25 -17.66 -16.17
CA THR A 155 13.13 -17.57 -14.70
C THR A 155 13.01 -18.88 -13.91
N THR A 156 13.56 -20.01 -14.37
CA THR A 156 13.82 -21.13 -13.43
C THR A 156 14.91 -20.72 -12.44
N LYS A 157 14.54 -20.06 -11.34
CA LYS A 157 15.41 -19.90 -10.17
C LYS A 157 15.85 -21.29 -9.73
N ALA A 158 17.15 -21.44 -9.49
CA ALA A 158 17.69 -22.67 -8.94
C ALA A 158 16.89 -23.07 -7.68
N PRO A 159 16.62 -24.37 -7.48
CA PRO A 159 15.98 -24.84 -6.27
C PRO A 159 16.74 -24.35 -5.04
N TRP A 160 16.01 -24.05 -3.96
CA TRP A 160 16.52 -23.31 -2.79
C TRP A 160 17.74 -23.92 -2.08
N ALA A 161 18.04 -25.20 -2.33
CA ALA A 161 19.16 -25.92 -1.72
C ALA A 161 20.10 -26.58 -2.75
N SER A 162 19.96 -26.28 -4.05
CA SER A 162 20.72 -26.99 -5.08
C SER A 162 22.23 -26.68 -5.05
N ASP A 163 22.60 -25.48 -4.60
CA ASP A 163 23.98 -24.97 -4.51
C ASP A 163 24.61 -25.17 -3.12
N THR A 164 23.99 -26.00 -2.27
CA THR A 164 24.50 -26.31 -0.93
C THR A 164 25.91 -26.92 -1.03
N PRO A 165 26.90 -26.45 -0.24
CA PRO A 165 28.22 -27.08 -0.21
C PRO A 165 28.13 -28.55 0.22
N ILE A 166 28.82 -29.46 -0.50
CA ILE A 166 28.82 -30.90 -0.19
C ILE A 166 29.21 -31.17 1.26
N SER A 167 30.19 -30.44 1.79
CA SER A 167 30.62 -30.57 3.20
C SER A 167 29.49 -30.26 4.19
N VAL A 168 28.67 -29.24 3.90
CA VAL A 168 27.50 -28.87 4.70
C VAL A 168 26.41 -29.92 4.58
N PHE A 169 26.13 -30.36 3.35
CA PHE A 169 25.12 -31.39 3.07
C PHE A 169 25.45 -32.71 3.79
N THR A 170 26.66 -33.23 3.64
CA THR A 170 27.10 -34.46 4.30
C THR A 170 27.08 -34.32 5.82
N PHE A 171 27.46 -33.16 6.34
CA PHE A 171 27.39 -32.88 7.79
C PHE A 171 25.95 -32.94 8.30
N LEU A 172 24.99 -32.30 7.61
CA LEU A 172 23.58 -32.32 7.98
C LEU A 172 22.99 -33.73 7.96
N LEU A 173 23.32 -34.55 6.96
CA LEU A 173 22.87 -35.95 6.89
C LEU A 173 23.41 -36.80 8.04
N ASN A 174 24.71 -36.66 8.34
CA ASN A 174 25.33 -37.39 9.45
C ASN A 174 24.74 -36.99 10.79
N GLU A 175 24.56 -35.69 11.02
CA GLU A 175 23.92 -35.18 12.24
C GLU A 175 22.45 -35.61 12.36
N ALA A 176 21.71 -35.62 11.25
CA ALA A 176 20.33 -36.11 11.23
C ALA A 176 20.26 -37.60 11.57
N SER A 177 21.09 -38.44 10.93
CA SER A 177 21.18 -39.87 11.21
C SER A 177 21.50 -40.14 12.69
N ARG A 178 22.48 -39.40 13.24
CA ARG A 178 22.88 -39.49 14.66
C ARG A 178 21.75 -39.08 15.61
N LYS A 179 21.07 -37.95 15.37
CA LYS A 179 20.03 -37.42 16.27
C LYS A 179 18.71 -38.19 16.17
N LEU A 180 18.29 -38.56 14.96
CA LEU A 180 17.01 -39.24 14.71
C LEU A 180 17.11 -40.76 14.87
N LYS A 181 18.33 -41.30 15.01
CA LYS A 181 18.60 -42.75 15.16
C LYS A 181 17.93 -43.59 14.06
N THR A 182 17.91 -43.07 12.84
CA THR A 182 17.36 -43.76 11.68
C THR A 182 18.21 -43.51 10.46
N LEU A 183 18.39 -44.57 9.67
CA LEU A 183 18.93 -44.50 8.31
C LEU A 183 17.82 -44.32 7.28
N ASP A 184 16.55 -44.49 7.69
CA ASP A 184 15.38 -44.50 6.81
C ASP A 184 14.85 -43.08 6.58
N LEU A 185 15.67 -42.28 5.90
CA LEU A 185 15.31 -40.99 5.34
C LEU A 185 14.63 -41.26 3.98
N VAL A 186 13.43 -41.85 4.02
CA VAL A 186 12.70 -42.30 2.83
C VAL A 186 12.63 -41.16 1.79
N ALA A 187 13.15 -41.40 0.58
CA ALA A 187 13.15 -40.42 -0.51
C ALA A 187 11.83 -40.38 -1.30
N LYS A 188 10.97 -41.40 -1.14
CA LYS A 188 9.64 -41.53 -1.78
C LYS A 188 8.53 -41.49 -0.73
N GLY A 189 7.68 -40.47 -0.80
CA GLY A 189 6.75 -40.12 0.28
C GLY A 189 7.45 -39.26 1.34
N ASN A 190 6.74 -38.26 1.87
CA ASN A 190 7.32 -37.31 2.83
C ASN A 190 6.44 -37.15 4.08
N ASP A 191 7.01 -36.59 5.14
CA ASP A 191 6.32 -36.44 6.41
C ASP A 191 5.09 -35.52 6.34
N MET A 192 5.02 -34.58 5.38
CA MET A 192 3.80 -33.79 5.15
C MET A 192 2.67 -34.64 4.59
N GLU A 193 2.94 -35.56 3.67
CA GLU A 193 1.95 -36.51 3.15
C GLU A 193 1.50 -37.47 4.24
N LEU A 194 2.44 -38.00 5.03
CA LEU A 194 2.11 -38.83 6.19
C LEU A 194 1.21 -38.05 7.17
N PHE A 195 1.57 -36.81 7.49
CA PHE A 195 0.75 -35.93 8.33
C PHE A 195 -0.64 -35.73 7.72
N HIS A 196 -0.74 -35.50 6.41
CA HIS A 196 -2.02 -35.33 5.72
C HIS A 196 -2.94 -36.55 5.86
N PHE A 197 -2.40 -37.77 5.76
CA PHE A 197 -3.19 -38.99 5.98
C PHE A 197 -3.55 -39.22 7.45
N LEU A 198 -2.59 -39.04 8.37
CA LEU A 198 -2.80 -39.25 9.79
C LEU A 198 -3.80 -38.24 10.38
N SER A 199 -3.76 -36.99 9.93
CA SER A 199 -4.73 -35.93 10.29
C SER A 199 -6.08 -36.04 9.57
N ALA A 200 -6.26 -37.08 8.75
CA ALA A 200 -7.48 -37.35 8.00
C ALA A 200 -7.87 -36.25 7.00
N GLY A 201 -6.89 -35.55 6.42
CA GLY A 201 -7.14 -34.51 5.43
C GLY A 201 -7.94 -34.95 4.19
N PRO A 202 -7.83 -36.20 3.68
CA PRO A 202 -8.68 -36.67 2.59
C PRO A 202 -10.16 -36.83 2.94
N HIS A 203 -10.53 -36.83 4.23
CA HIS A 203 -11.90 -37.12 4.68
C HIS A 203 -12.67 -35.81 4.88
N ILE A 204 -14.00 -35.89 5.00
CA ILE A 204 -14.84 -34.75 5.40
C ILE A 204 -14.63 -34.46 6.90
N ILE A 205 -14.81 -33.21 7.34
CA ILE A 205 -14.54 -32.76 8.73
C ILE A 205 -15.22 -33.65 9.79
N SER A 206 -16.47 -34.08 9.55
CA SER A 206 -17.22 -34.94 10.47
C SER A 206 -16.50 -36.26 10.76
N GLN A 207 -15.99 -36.93 9.73
CA GLN A 207 -15.23 -38.18 9.84
C GLN A 207 -13.78 -37.97 10.27
N ALA A 208 -13.20 -36.84 9.89
CA ALA A 208 -11.80 -36.52 10.19
C ALA A 208 -11.52 -36.45 11.69
N ARG A 209 -12.48 -36.00 12.50
CA ARG A 209 -12.33 -35.91 13.96
C ARG A 209 -12.06 -37.27 14.61
N GLN A 210 -12.81 -38.30 14.23
CA GLN A 210 -12.64 -39.64 14.79
C GLN A 210 -11.33 -40.28 14.31
N LYS A 211 -11.04 -40.14 13.01
CA LYS A 211 -9.82 -40.71 12.43
C LYS A 211 -8.54 -40.07 12.96
N LEU A 212 -8.54 -38.74 13.15
CA LEU A 212 -7.41 -38.05 13.78
C LEU A 212 -7.21 -38.52 15.23
N LYS A 213 -8.29 -38.67 16.00
CA LYS A 213 -8.21 -39.21 17.37
C LYS A 213 -7.58 -40.61 17.41
N ASN A 214 -8.00 -41.50 16.50
CA ASN A 214 -7.44 -42.85 16.42
C ASN A 214 -5.95 -42.85 16.05
N ASN A 215 -5.52 -41.88 15.25
CA ASN A 215 -4.14 -41.73 14.78
C ASN A 215 -3.29 -40.80 15.66
N PHE A 216 -3.81 -40.33 16.80
CA PHE A 216 -3.17 -39.25 17.57
C PHE A 216 -1.77 -39.64 18.08
N GLU A 217 -1.57 -40.87 18.55
CA GLU A 217 -0.25 -41.32 19.00
C GLU A 217 0.77 -41.37 17.85
N SER A 218 0.34 -41.72 16.63
CA SER A 218 1.21 -41.66 15.45
C SER A 218 1.56 -40.22 15.05
N LEU A 219 0.61 -39.28 15.18
CA LEU A 219 0.88 -37.84 15.00
C LEU A 219 1.85 -37.30 16.06
N LYS A 220 1.67 -37.74 17.31
CA LYS A 220 2.55 -37.39 18.42
C LYS A 220 3.96 -37.93 18.20
N GLU A 221 4.09 -39.16 17.71
CA GLU A 221 5.40 -39.70 17.33
C GLU A 221 6.01 -38.88 16.17
N LEU A 222 5.23 -38.55 15.14
CA LEU A 222 5.68 -37.71 14.03
C LEU A 222 6.23 -36.35 14.49
N ILE A 223 5.53 -35.66 15.38
CA ILE A 223 5.96 -34.34 15.87
C ILE A 223 7.09 -34.49 16.88
N LEU A 224 6.95 -35.34 17.91
CA LEU A 224 7.90 -35.38 19.02
C LEU A 224 9.19 -36.14 18.71
N ARG A 225 9.09 -37.31 18.09
CA ARG A 225 10.23 -38.19 17.78
C ARG A 225 10.91 -37.74 16.49
N TRP A 226 10.13 -37.52 15.43
CA TRP A 226 10.65 -37.17 14.11
C TRP A 226 10.81 -35.65 13.91
N LYS A 227 10.46 -34.85 14.93
CA LYS A 227 10.61 -33.39 14.98
C LYS A 227 9.91 -32.71 13.81
N PHE A 228 8.78 -33.27 13.35
CA PHE A 228 8.08 -32.78 12.16
C PHE A 228 7.70 -31.30 12.29
N ILE A 229 8.22 -30.50 11.36
CA ILE A 229 8.01 -29.05 11.27
C ILE A 229 7.77 -28.74 9.79
N PRO A 230 6.63 -28.13 9.40
CA PRO A 230 6.44 -27.64 8.04
C PRO A 230 7.44 -26.54 7.70
N PHE A 231 7.71 -26.38 6.41
CA PHE A 231 8.53 -25.26 5.95
C PHE A 231 7.78 -23.94 6.16
N PRO A 232 8.49 -22.82 6.32
CA PRO A 232 7.83 -21.55 6.59
C PRO A 232 6.98 -21.10 5.39
N PRO A 233 5.85 -20.41 5.64
CA PRO A 233 5.02 -19.86 4.59
C PRO A 233 5.79 -18.88 3.70
N ARG A 234 5.36 -18.76 2.46
CA ARG A 234 5.91 -17.76 1.54
C ARG A 234 5.54 -16.35 2.02
N PRO A 235 6.45 -15.36 2.02
CA PRO A 235 6.10 -13.99 2.41
C PRO A 235 4.93 -13.44 1.58
N LYS A 236 3.98 -12.74 2.22
CA LYS A 236 2.73 -12.26 1.60
C LYS A 236 2.95 -11.48 0.29
N SER A 237 4.00 -10.66 0.19
CA SER A 237 4.33 -9.91 -1.04
C SER A 237 4.55 -10.80 -2.27
N LYS A 238 5.12 -12.00 -2.08
CA LYS A 238 5.35 -12.97 -3.16
C LYS A 238 4.15 -13.88 -3.42
N GLN A 239 3.19 -13.97 -2.49
CA GLN A 239 1.96 -14.71 -2.71
C GLN A 239 1.03 -13.97 -3.68
N VAL A 240 0.99 -12.64 -3.60
CA VAL A 240 0.19 -11.78 -4.49
C VAL A 240 0.67 -11.87 -5.95
N GLU A 241 2.00 -11.91 -6.16
CA GLU A 241 2.59 -12.13 -7.50
C GLU A 241 2.16 -13.48 -8.11
N ASN A 242 2.05 -14.54 -7.31
CA ASN A 242 1.64 -15.87 -7.79
C ASN A 242 0.14 -15.93 -8.13
N LEU A 243 -0.72 -15.30 -7.32
CA LEU A 243 -2.17 -15.21 -7.57
C LEU A 243 -2.50 -14.42 -8.83
N GLN A 244 -1.71 -13.39 -9.16
CA GLN A 244 -1.88 -12.60 -10.38
C GLN A 244 -1.50 -13.38 -11.65
N ASN A 245 -0.62 -14.37 -11.55
CA ASN A 245 -0.08 -15.11 -12.70
C ASN A 245 -0.77 -16.46 -12.96
N ASN A 246 -1.82 -16.84 -12.20
CA ASN A 246 -2.54 -18.12 -12.36
C ASN A 246 -1.62 -19.36 -12.48
N VAL A 247 -0.45 -19.33 -11.84
CA VAL A 247 0.51 -20.44 -11.94
C VAL A 247 0.10 -21.53 -10.96
N THR A 248 -0.24 -22.71 -11.47
CA THR A 248 -0.41 -23.91 -10.65
C THR A 248 0.89 -24.20 -9.92
N GLU A 249 0.90 -24.06 -8.59
CA GLU A 249 2.12 -24.25 -7.80
C GLU A 249 2.54 -25.72 -7.81
N GLU A 250 3.73 -26.00 -8.37
CA GLU A 250 4.39 -27.31 -8.31
C GLU A 250 4.69 -27.69 -6.84
N TYR A 251 4.40 -28.93 -6.46
CA TYR A 251 4.75 -29.46 -5.14
C TYR A 251 5.77 -30.61 -5.28
N PRO A 252 6.93 -30.52 -4.60
CA PRO A 252 7.35 -29.43 -3.69
C PRO A 252 7.78 -28.14 -4.41
N PRO A 253 7.53 -26.95 -3.83
CA PRO A 253 7.94 -25.69 -4.46
C PRO A 253 9.46 -25.53 -4.58
N LYS A 254 9.93 -25.06 -5.74
CA LYS A 254 11.36 -24.84 -6.03
C LYS A 254 12.03 -23.84 -5.07
N ASP A 255 11.30 -22.85 -4.59
CA ASP A 255 11.82 -21.85 -3.65
C ASP A 255 11.87 -22.33 -2.18
N GLY A 256 11.46 -23.57 -1.94
CA GLY A 256 11.54 -24.28 -0.67
C GLY A 256 10.47 -23.91 0.34
N HIS A 257 9.71 -22.83 0.14
CA HIS A 257 8.61 -22.49 1.05
C HIS A 257 7.52 -23.56 1.00
N GLU A 258 6.74 -23.62 2.08
CA GLU A 258 5.54 -24.46 2.07
C GLU A 258 4.42 -23.79 1.29
N ASN A 259 3.66 -24.58 0.53
CA ASN A 259 2.55 -24.05 -0.24
C ASN A 259 1.30 -23.87 0.63
N ASN A 260 0.39 -22.99 0.21
CA ASN A 260 -0.84 -22.71 0.96
C ASN A 260 -1.74 -23.96 1.10
N ARG A 261 -1.68 -24.92 0.17
CA ARG A 261 -2.45 -26.16 0.26
C ARG A 261 -2.00 -27.03 1.44
N GLN A 262 -0.71 -27.23 1.63
CA GLN A 262 -0.17 -28.01 2.74
C GLN A 262 -0.36 -27.27 4.07
N LEU A 263 -0.18 -25.94 4.10
CA LEU A 263 -0.46 -25.16 5.31
C LEU A 263 -1.95 -25.24 5.71
N ASN A 264 -2.87 -25.31 4.75
CA ASN A 264 -4.29 -25.54 5.03
C ASN A 264 -4.56 -26.91 5.66
N VAL A 265 -3.81 -27.95 5.29
CA VAL A 265 -3.89 -29.27 5.94
C VAL A 265 -3.53 -29.16 7.42
N ILE A 266 -2.46 -28.42 7.74
CA ILE A 266 -2.01 -28.19 9.12
C ILE A 266 -3.03 -27.37 9.91
N ALA A 267 -3.48 -26.25 9.34
CA ALA A 267 -4.49 -25.39 9.95
C ALA A 267 -5.78 -26.18 10.25
N ARG A 268 -6.22 -27.02 9.31
CA ARG A 268 -7.38 -27.90 9.51
C ARG A 268 -7.16 -28.91 10.65
N ALA A 269 -5.99 -29.54 10.72
CA ALA A 269 -5.66 -30.46 11.80
C ALA A 269 -5.72 -29.78 13.18
N ILE A 270 -5.19 -28.56 13.29
CA ILE A 270 -5.24 -27.74 14.52
C ILE A 270 -6.68 -27.40 14.91
N LEU A 271 -7.52 -27.05 13.94
CA LEU A 271 -8.93 -26.75 14.18
C LEU A 271 -9.70 -27.96 14.75
N ILE A 272 -9.32 -29.17 14.34
CA ILE A 272 -9.90 -30.43 14.83
C ILE A 272 -9.31 -30.83 16.19
N CYS A 273 -8.00 -30.72 16.36
CA CYS A 273 -7.26 -31.10 17.56
C CYS A 273 -6.22 -30.04 17.92
N LYS A 274 -6.58 -29.21 18.89
CA LYS A 274 -5.76 -28.07 19.32
C LYS A 274 -4.46 -28.48 20.05
N ASP A 275 -4.44 -29.66 20.65
CA ASP A 275 -3.29 -30.17 21.42
C ASP A 275 -2.05 -30.38 20.56
N LEU A 276 -2.20 -30.51 19.24
CA LEU A 276 -1.09 -30.57 18.29
C LEU A 276 -0.17 -29.34 18.40
N VAL A 277 -0.73 -28.16 18.70
CA VAL A 277 0.06 -26.93 18.91
C VAL A 277 1.04 -27.08 20.06
N ASN A 278 0.62 -27.72 21.15
CA ASN A 278 1.48 -27.94 22.31
C ASN A 278 2.61 -28.93 21.98
N LEU A 279 2.34 -29.97 21.18
CA LEU A 279 3.38 -30.90 20.71
C LEU A 279 4.47 -30.19 19.90
N TRP A 280 4.11 -29.21 19.06
CA TRP A 280 5.10 -28.40 18.34
C TRP A 280 5.89 -27.47 19.27
N LYS A 281 5.23 -26.86 20.25
CA LYS A 281 5.91 -26.04 21.27
C LYS A 281 6.88 -26.86 22.11
N ASP A 282 6.53 -28.10 22.47
CA ASP A 282 7.38 -29.01 23.25
C ASP A 282 8.70 -29.34 22.54
N ILE A 283 8.71 -29.32 21.20
CA ILE A 283 9.94 -29.49 20.42
C ILE A 283 10.68 -28.18 20.12
N GLY A 284 10.12 -27.04 20.54
CA GLY A 284 10.71 -25.70 20.35
C GLY A 284 10.24 -24.95 19.10
N TYR A 285 9.18 -25.40 18.43
CA TYR A 285 8.57 -24.69 17.30
C TYR A 285 7.38 -23.85 17.78
N TYR A 286 7.67 -22.65 18.25
CA TYR A 286 6.67 -21.72 18.79
C TYR A 286 5.98 -20.92 17.68
N GLU A 287 6.64 -20.76 16.54
CA GLU A 287 6.21 -19.94 15.42
C GLU A 287 5.06 -20.56 14.63
N ILE A 288 4.68 -21.83 14.89
CA ILE A 288 3.53 -22.48 14.25
C ILE A 288 2.25 -21.64 14.33
N VAL A 289 2.00 -21.00 15.48
CA VAL A 289 0.81 -20.17 15.66
C VAL A 289 0.84 -18.90 14.81
N HIS A 290 2.03 -18.45 14.41
CA HIS A 290 2.20 -17.32 13.48
C HIS A 290 2.14 -17.78 12.02
N ASP A 291 2.76 -18.91 11.69
CA ASP A 291 2.87 -19.42 10.32
C ASP A 291 1.53 -19.83 9.72
N VAL A 292 0.63 -20.38 10.53
CA VAL A 292 -0.73 -20.76 10.09
C VAL A 292 -1.82 -19.87 10.69
N ASN A 293 -1.45 -18.71 11.26
CA ASN A 293 -2.39 -17.83 11.96
C ASN A 293 -3.63 -17.49 11.13
N ASP A 294 -3.40 -16.97 9.93
CA ASP A 294 -4.48 -16.48 9.07
C ASP A 294 -5.41 -17.63 8.68
N LEU A 295 -4.86 -18.81 8.35
CA LEU A 295 -5.62 -19.98 7.93
C LEU A 295 -6.43 -20.57 9.09
N VAL A 296 -5.84 -20.66 10.30
CA VAL A 296 -6.53 -21.17 11.48
C VAL A 296 -7.65 -20.21 11.90
N MET A 297 -7.38 -18.91 11.94
CA MET A 297 -8.39 -17.92 12.34
C MET A 297 -9.53 -17.82 11.33
N GLN A 298 -9.23 -17.83 10.03
CA GLN A 298 -10.26 -17.89 8.97
C GLN A 298 -11.05 -19.20 9.02
N GLY A 299 -10.35 -20.33 9.13
CA GLY A 299 -10.97 -21.65 9.21
C GLY A 299 -11.88 -21.82 10.44
N ALA A 300 -11.52 -21.21 11.57
CA ALA A 300 -12.38 -21.20 12.76
C ALA A 300 -13.72 -20.53 12.50
N VAL A 301 -13.73 -19.37 11.83
CA VAL A 301 -14.96 -18.65 11.50
C VAL A 301 -15.74 -19.36 10.38
N LEU A 302 -15.06 -19.99 9.41
CA LEU A 302 -15.69 -20.83 8.38
C LEU A 302 -16.42 -22.04 8.96
N ILE A 303 -15.85 -22.68 9.99
CA ILE A 303 -16.52 -23.80 10.66
C ILE A 303 -17.77 -23.32 11.42
N LEU A 304 -17.70 -22.13 12.02
CA LEU A 304 -18.84 -21.52 12.71
C LEU A 304 -19.95 -21.10 11.73
N PHE A 305 -19.57 -20.54 10.58
CA PHE A 305 -20.48 -20.05 9.55
C PHE A 305 -20.20 -20.74 8.19
N PRO A 306 -20.57 -22.02 8.04
CA PRO A 306 -20.32 -22.74 6.79
C PRO A 306 -21.04 -22.07 5.61
N PRO A 307 -20.47 -22.11 4.38
CA PRO A 307 -21.15 -21.60 3.18
C PRO A 307 -22.48 -22.31 2.92
N ILE A 308 -22.52 -23.62 3.19
CA ILE A 308 -23.70 -24.47 3.08
C ILE A 308 -23.91 -25.11 4.46
N PRO A 309 -24.80 -24.59 5.31
CA PRO A 309 -25.09 -25.17 6.60
C PRO A 309 -25.81 -26.52 6.44
N SER A 310 -25.48 -27.48 7.31
CA SER A 310 -26.25 -28.73 7.44
C SER A 310 -27.61 -28.46 8.08
N TYR A 311 -28.58 -29.36 7.91
CA TYR A 311 -29.90 -29.26 8.56
C TYR A 311 -29.82 -29.11 10.09
N ASP A 312 -28.83 -29.75 10.72
CA ASP A 312 -28.63 -29.71 12.18
C ASP A 312 -27.73 -28.54 12.64
N TRP A 313 -27.34 -27.64 11.73
CA TRP A 313 -26.46 -26.52 12.09
C TRP A 313 -27.25 -25.42 12.81
N ASN A 314 -26.87 -25.17 14.05
CA ASN A 314 -27.38 -24.04 14.82
C ASN A 314 -26.45 -22.84 14.65
N ARG A 315 -27.03 -21.72 14.24
CA ARG A 315 -26.30 -20.46 14.02
C ARG A 315 -25.62 -20.00 15.33
N PRO A 316 -24.28 -19.85 15.34
CA PRO A 316 -23.57 -19.36 16.53
C PRO A 316 -23.96 -17.92 16.87
N ASP A 317 -24.12 -17.66 18.17
CA ASP A 317 -24.27 -16.31 18.71
C ASP A 317 -22.89 -15.67 18.97
N THR A 318 -22.89 -14.41 19.40
CA THR A 318 -21.65 -13.69 19.74
C THR A 318 -20.85 -14.39 20.82
N LYS A 319 -21.50 -15.08 21.78
CA LYS A 319 -20.79 -15.79 22.86
C LYS A 319 -20.06 -17.01 22.32
N GLY A 320 -20.69 -17.81 21.46
CA GLY A 320 -20.09 -18.98 20.84
C GLY A 320 -18.91 -18.62 19.94
N VAL A 321 -19.01 -17.53 19.17
CA VAL A 321 -17.88 -17.03 18.37
C VAL A 321 -16.72 -16.58 19.27
N ILE A 322 -17.00 -15.81 20.34
CA ILE A 322 -15.97 -15.37 21.28
C ILE A 322 -15.28 -16.56 21.93
N GLN A 323 -16.04 -17.51 22.47
CA GLN A 323 -15.48 -18.70 23.12
C GLN A 323 -14.51 -19.42 22.18
N ARG A 324 -14.93 -19.68 20.94
CA ARG A 324 -14.10 -20.40 19.98
C ARG A 324 -12.82 -19.66 19.62
N LEU A 325 -12.88 -18.34 19.43
CA LEU A 325 -11.70 -17.55 19.09
C LEU A 325 -10.77 -17.35 20.30
N SER A 326 -11.32 -17.20 21.50
CA SER A 326 -10.56 -17.12 22.75
C SER A 326 -9.74 -18.38 23.01
N GLU A 327 -10.31 -19.57 22.77
CA GLU A 327 -9.57 -20.84 22.85
C GLU A 327 -8.31 -20.87 21.97
N LEU A 328 -8.37 -20.28 20.78
CA LEU A 328 -7.24 -20.20 19.86
C LEU A 328 -6.24 -19.12 20.31
N ILE A 329 -6.74 -17.98 20.78
CA ILE A 329 -5.89 -16.90 21.30
C ILE A 329 -5.09 -17.36 22.53
N GLU A 330 -5.68 -18.17 23.41
CA GLU A 330 -4.98 -18.79 24.55
C GLU A 330 -3.82 -19.69 24.13
N LEU A 331 -3.93 -20.31 22.94
CA LEU A 331 -2.83 -21.10 22.35
C LEU A 331 -1.76 -20.23 21.70
N GLY A 332 -1.96 -18.92 21.57
CA GLY A 332 -1.01 -17.97 21.00
C GLY A 332 -1.33 -17.49 19.58
N PHE A 333 -2.49 -17.84 19.02
CA PHE A 333 -2.97 -17.24 17.77
C PHE A 333 -3.34 -15.76 17.99
N ASP A 334 -3.18 -14.92 16.97
CA ASP A 334 -3.50 -13.49 17.05
C ASP A 334 -4.62 -13.10 16.09
N LEU A 335 -5.68 -12.54 16.66
CA LEU A 335 -6.74 -11.87 15.91
C LEU A 335 -6.30 -10.43 15.58
N SER A 336 -5.34 -10.30 14.67
CA SER A 336 -4.86 -9.00 14.20
C SER A 336 -5.91 -8.28 13.32
N HIS A 337 -5.75 -6.98 13.14
CA HIS A 337 -6.63 -6.19 12.25
C HIS A 337 -6.58 -6.69 10.79
N LEU A 338 -5.43 -7.21 10.34
CA LEU A 338 -5.31 -7.80 8.99
C LEU A 338 -6.10 -9.10 8.88
N VAL A 339 -6.02 -9.98 9.89
CA VAL A 339 -6.77 -11.24 9.93
C VAL A 339 -8.27 -10.98 9.97
N ILE A 340 -8.71 -10.01 10.77
CA ILE A 340 -10.12 -9.60 10.81
C ILE A 340 -10.60 -9.18 9.42
N LEU A 341 -9.82 -8.36 8.72
CA LEU A 341 -10.15 -7.93 7.37
C LEU A 341 -10.20 -9.09 6.38
N ASP A 342 -9.25 -10.02 6.45
CA ASP A 342 -9.24 -11.20 5.59
C ASP A 342 -10.49 -12.06 5.83
N ILE A 343 -10.94 -12.19 7.08
CA ILE A 343 -12.19 -12.87 7.44
C ILE A 343 -13.40 -12.12 6.89
N LEU A 344 -13.49 -10.80 7.09
CA LEU A 344 -14.63 -10.02 6.59
C LEU A 344 -14.71 -10.07 5.06
N GLN A 345 -13.58 -10.05 4.37
CA GLN A 345 -13.49 -10.18 2.92
C GLN A 345 -13.90 -11.59 2.45
N LEU A 346 -13.52 -12.64 3.19
CA LEU A 346 -13.97 -14.01 2.91
C LEU A 346 -15.50 -14.16 2.97
N PHE A 347 -16.16 -13.41 3.85
CA PHE A 347 -17.61 -13.41 4.02
C PHE A 347 -18.33 -12.25 3.32
N GLU A 348 -17.68 -11.55 2.37
CA GLU A 348 -18.19 -10.31 1.74
C GLU A 348 -19.64 -10.42 1.24
N HIS A 349 -20.02 -11.56 0.66
CA HIS A 349 -21.36 -11.85 0.13
C HIS A 349 -22.43 -12.16 1.20
N ARG A 350 -22.02 -12.38 2.45
CA ARG A 350 -22.90 -12.74 3.60
C ARG A 350 -22.79 -11.76 4.76
N LEU A 351 -22.11 -10.63 4.58
CA LEU A 351 -21.93 -9.63 5.64
C LEU A 351 -23.26 -9.06 6.16
N SER A 352 -24.27 -8.93 5.30
CA SER A 352 -25.64 -8.54 5.69
C SER A 352 -26.22 -9.47 6.75
N ASP A 353 -25.91 -10.76 6.65
CA ASP A 353 -26.56 -11.80 7.43
C ASP A 353 -25.82 -12.05 8.73
N ILE A 354 -24.49 -12.25 8.66
CA ILE A 354 -23.64 -12.69 9.78
C ILE A 354 -22.64 -11.63 10.25
N GLY A 355 -22.44 -10.57 9.48
CA GLY A 355 -21.37 -9.60 9.72
C GLY A 355 -21.46 -8.92 11.07
N LYS A 356 -22.67 -8.56 11.53
CA LYS A 356 -22.87 -7.94 12.85
C LYS A 356 -22.41 -8.85 14.00
N THR A 357 -22.82 -10.12 13.98
CA THR A 357 -22.42 -11.11 15.00
C THR A 357 -20.90 -11.28 15.05
N ILE A 358 -20.26 -11.38 13.89
CA ILE A 358 -18.81 -11.51 13.75
C ILE A 358 -18.10 -10.25 14.29
N MET A 359 -18.53 -9.07 13.85
CA MET A 359 -17.90 -7.82 14.22
C MET A 359 -18.07 -7.49 15.72
N ASP A 360 -19.25 -7.74 16.29
CA ASP A 360 -19.48 -7.61 17.74
C ASP A 360 -18.55 -8.54 18.55
N SER A 361 -18.27 -9.73 18.02
CA SER A 361 -17.34 -10.68 18.64
C SER A 361 -15.90 -10.16 18.59
N PHE A 362 -15.46 -9.64 17.43
CA PHE A 362 -14.13 -9.06 17.27
C PHE A 362 -13.91 -7.84 18.16
N VAL A 363 -14.90 -6.96 18.25
CA VAL A 363 -14.86 -5.79 19.13
C VAL A 363 -14.73 -6.24 20.59
N LYS A 364 -15.51 -7.22 21.04
CA LYS A 364 -15.41 -7.73 22.43
C LYS A 364 -14.07 -8.37 22.75
N ILE A 365 -13.45 -9.06 21.79
CA ILE A 365 -12.13 -9.69 21.99
C ILE A 365 -11.01 -8.63 22.01
N ARG A 366 -11.05 -7.65 21.10
CA ARG A 366 -9.96 -6.69 20.89
C ARG A 366 -10.09 -5.40 21.69
N CYS A 367 -11.30 -5.00 22.03
CA CYS A 367 -11.59 -3.76 22.73
C CYS A 367 -12.00 -4.06 24.18
N ARG A 368 -11.06 -3.87 25.12
CA ARG A 368 -11.32 -4.05 26.56
C ARG A 368 -12.14 -2.91 27.16
N THR A 369 -12.08 -1.72 26.55
CA THR A 369 -12.78 -0.51 26.97
C THR A 369 -13.43 0.16 25.77
N ASP A 370 -14.49 0.94 25.99
CA ASP A 370 -15.14 1.71 24.91
C ASP A 370 -14.19 2.72 24.25
N GLU A 371 -13.21 3.25 24.99
CA GLU A 371 -12.18 4.16 24.49
C GLU A 371 -11.23 3.51 23.46
N SER A 372 -11.14 2.18 23.43
CA SER A 372 -10.30 1.47 22.46
C SER A 372 -11.00 1.20 21.12
N LYS A 373 -12.33 1.33 21.06
CA LYS A 373 -13.13 1.11 19.85
C LYS A 373 -12.79 2.07 18.70
N PRO A 374 -12.64 3.40 18.92
CA PRO A 374 -12.24 4.33 17.87
C PRO A 374 -10.95 3.90 17.14
N LYS A 375 -9.91 3.56 17.90
CA LYS A 375 -8.62 3.12 17.35
C LYS A 375 -8.78 1.81 16.56
N PHE A 376 -9.54 0.86 17.10
CA PHE A 376 -9.83 -0.39 16.42
C PHE A 376 -10.52 -0.16 15.06
N TYR A 377 -11.55 0.68 15.01
CA TYR A 377 -12.23 1.00 13.74
C TYR A 377 -11.28 1.66 12.75
N ILE A 378 -10.44 2.60 13.19
CA ILE A 378 -9.45 3.26 12.33
C ILE A 378 -8.46 2.24 11.76
N ASP A 379 -7.92 1.33 12.59
CA ASP A 379 -6.97 0.30 12.13
C ASP A 379 -7.59 -0.64 11.09
N ILE A 380 -8.84 -1.07 11.31
CA ILE A 380 -9.60 -1.89 10.36
C ILE A 380 -9.86 -1.11 9.06
N LEU A 381 -10.31 0.13 9.14
CA LEU A 381 -10.57 0.96 7.97
C LEU A 381 -9.30 1.25 7.18
N THR A 382 -8.18 1.59 7.84
CA THR A 382 -6.89 1.81 7.17
C THR A 382 -6.45 0.57 6.40
N GLY A 383 -6.67 -0.63 6.95
CA GLY A 383 -6.42 -1.87 6.23
C GLY A 383 -7.41 -2.11 5.09
N ALA A 384 -8.69 -1.80 5.25
CA ALA A 384 -9.74 -2.02 4.24
C ALA A 384 -9.60 -1.11 3.01
N ILE A 385 -9.08 0.11 3.17
CA ILE A 385 -8.87 1.06 2.07
C ILE A 385 -7.53 0.83 1.33
N ASN A 386 -6.68 -0.07 1.83
CA ASN A 386 -5.37 -0.33 1.25
C ASN A 386 -5.51 -0.80 -0.22
N PRO A 387 -4.90 -0.09 -1.20
CA PRO A 387 -4.98 -0.43 -2.61
C PRO A 387 -4.41 -1.82 -2.95
N GLU A 388 -3.48 -2.35 -2.15
CA GLU A 388 -2.87 -3.68 -2.36
C GLU A 388 -3.84 -4.85 -2.11
N ARG A 389 -5.01 -4.61 -1.49
CA ARG A 389 -6.02 -5.66 -1.23
C ARG A 389 -6.88 -6.02 -2.44
N HIS A 390 -6.80 -5.24 -3.53
CA HIS A 390 -7.52 -5.50 -4.78
C HIS A 390 -9.02 -5.87 -4.60
N MET A 391 -9.76 -5.07 -3.81
CA MET A 391 -11.15 -5.38 -3.47
C MET A 391 -12.08 -5.42 -4.70
N LYS A 392 -12.81 -6.54 -4.87
CA LYS A 392 -13.71 -6.78 -6.02
C LYS A 392 -15.04 -6.04 -5.93
N THR A 393 -15.63 -5.88 -4.75
CA THR A 393 -16.89 -5.11 -4.55
C THR A 393 -16.73 -3.96 -3.55
N THR A 394 -17.78 -3.18 -3.29
CA THR A 394 -17.80 -2.15 -2.23
C THR A 394 -18.49 -2.63 -0.95
N ASN A 395 -19.03 -3.85 -0.96
CA ASN A 395 -19.88 -4.40 0.10
C ASN A 395 -19.21 -4.33 1.48
N LEU A 396 -17.89 -4.56 1.56
CA LEU A 396 -17.16 -4.44 2.81
C LEU A 396 -17.20 -3.01 3.37
N TRP A 397 -16.99 -1.99 2.53
CA TRP A 397 -17.01 -0.60 2.96
C TRP A 397 -18.42 -0.16 3.37
N ASP A 398 -19.43 -0.58 2.62
CA ASP A 398 -20.85 -0.36 2.94
C ASP A 398 -21.22 -0.99 4.28
N PHE A 399 -20.81 -2.24 4.51
CA PHE A 399 -21.00 -2.93 5.78
C PHE A 399 -20.31 -2.21 6.94
N LEU A 400 -19.02 -1.85 6.81
CA LEU A 400 -18.27 -1.18 7.86
C LEU A 400 -18.87 0.18 8.21
N ARG A 401 -19.31 0.94 7.20
CA ARG A 401 -20.01 2.21 7.39
C ARG A 401 -21.31 2.04 8.17
N SER A 402 -22.14 1.09 7.75
CA SER A 402 -23.40 0.75 8.42
C SER A 402 -23.19 0.33 9.87
N TYR A 403 -22.16 -0.49 10.12
CA TYR A 403 -21.85 -0.99 11.47
C TYR A 403 -21.35 0.10 12.42
N ILE A 404 -20.48 1.02 11.95
CA ILE A 404 -19.94 2.13 12.77
C ILE A 404 -21.04 3.17 13.07
N GLY A 405 -21.98 3.35 12.14
CA GLY A 405 -23.10 4.27 12.25
C GLY A 405 -22.84 5.64 11.64
N GLU A 406 -23.87 6.19 10.99
CA GLU A 406 -23.80 7.38 10.13
C GLU A 406 -23.40 8.68 10.85
N LYS A 407 -23.53 8.75 12.18
CA LYS A 407 -23.24 9.99 12.91
C LYS A 407 -21.75 10.36 12.87
N ASN A 408 -20.84 9.38 12.86
CA ASN A 408 -19.39 9.60 12.99
C ASN A 408 -18.55 8.81 11.97
N ASP A 409 -19.16 8.07 11.04
CA ASP A 409 -18.47 7.29 10.00
C ASP A 409 -17.42 8.09 9.22
N HIS A 410 -17.78 9.29 8.74
CA HIS A 410 -16.93 10.16 7.94
C HIS A 410 -15.64 10.59 8.65
N TYR A 411 -15.68 10.71 9.99
CA TYR A 411 -14.48 11.00 10.78
C TYR A 411 -13.52 9.81 10.76
N TYR A 412 -14.02 8.59 11.00
CA TYR A 412 -13.19 7.39 11.02
C TYR A 412 -12.57 7.09 9.66
N PHE A 413 -13.34 7.21 8.57
CA PHE A 413 -12.80 7.03 7.22
C PHE A 413 -11.78 8.13 6.85
N LEU A 414 -11.99 9.37 7.28
CA LEU A 414 -11.01 10.46 7.09
C LEU A 414 -9.71 10.19 7.84
N GLU A 415 -9.79 9.76 9.10
CA GLU A 415 -8.61 9.45 9.91
C GLU A 415 -7.85 8.24 9.36
N ALA A 416 -8.58 7.20 8.91
CA ALA A 416 -8.00 6.03 8.27
C ALA A 416 -7.24 6.39 6.98
N MET A 417 -7.83 7.26 6.16
CA MET A 417 -7.24 7.84 4.96
C MET A 417 -6.00 8.68 5.31
N GLY A 418 -6.07 9.49 6.37
CA GLY A 418 -4.94 10.23 6.93
C GLY A 418 -3.77 9.32 7.30
N ASN A 419 -4.03 8.26 8.09
CA ASN A 419 -3.02 7.29 8.49
C ASN A 419 -2.33 6.61 7.31
N TYR A 420 -3.08 6.34 6.23
CA TYR A 420 -2.50 5.82 5.01
C TYR A 420 -1.56 6.86 4.36
N TYR A 421 -2.00 8.12 4.22
CA TYR A 421 -1.16 9.19 3.70
C TYR A 421 0.11 9.42 4.52
N TYR A 422 0.05 9.34 5.86
CA TYR A 422 1.21 9.52 6.73
C TYR A 422 2.17 8.32 6.70
N LYS A 423 1.68 7.09 6.45
CA LYS A 423 2.52 5.89 6.31
C LYS A 423 3.30 5.88 5.00
N ASP A 424 2.67 6.26 3.88
CA ASP A 424 3.32 6.27 2.56
C ASP A 424 4.17 7.53 2.32
N ILE A 425 3.95 8.60 3.10
CA ILE A 425 4.55 9.90 2.86
C ILE A 425 5.03 10.50 4.19
N GLY A 426 6.27 10.20 4.58
CA GLY A 426 6.93 10.90 5.68
C GLY A 426 6.93 12.41 5.46
N ASN A 427 6.01 13.13 6.11
CA ASN A 427 5.90 14.60 6.17
C ASN A 427 6.17 15.34 4.83
N VAL A 428 5.72 14.81 3.69
CA VAL A 428 5.75 15.58 2.43
C VAL A 428 4.37 16.16 2.20
N THR A 429 4.23 17.44 2.55
CA THR A 429 3.12 18.28 2.14
C THR A 429 2.86 18.06 0.65
N ILE A 430 1.59 17.85 0.26
CA ILE A 430 1.11 17.70 -1.13
C ILE A 430 1.75 18.74 -2.09
N GLU A 431 2.16 19.89 -1.56
CA GLU A 431 2.82 21.00 -2.26
C GLU A 431 4.25 20.71 -2.75
N LYS A 432 5.02 19.80 -2.12
CA LYS A 432 6.44 19.59 -2.47
C LYS A 432 6.68 18.68 -3.67
N ASN A 433 5.79 17.73 -3.98
CA ASN A 433 6.01 16.77 -5.08
C ASN A 433 5.66 17.30 -6.48
N VAL A 434 4.94 18.43 -6.61
CA VAL A 434 4.63 18.99 -7.94
C VAL A 434 5.83 19.71 -8.56
N ASN A 435 6.94 19.90 -7.82
CA ASN A 435 8.06 20.73 -8.27
C ASN A 435 9.37 19.96 -8.52
N THR A 436 9.48 18.66 -8.21
CA THR A 436 10.81 18.04 -8.05
C THR A 436 11.01 16.63 -8.59
N THR A 437 10.02 15.97 -9.20
CA THR A 437 10.21 14.62 -9.73
C THR A 437 9.54 14.44 -11.10
N ASN A 438 10.31 14.04 -12.12
CA ASN A 438 9.83 13.55 -13.44
C ASN A 438 9.04 12.23 -13.33
N VAL A 439 8.45 11.94 -12.18
CA VAL A 439 7.72 10.71 -11.87
C VAL A 439 6.26 11.11 -11.71
N MET A 440 5.42 10.61 -12.63
CA MET A 440 3.98 10.80 -12.61
C MET A 440 3.39 10.41 -11.24
N ARG A 441 2.64 11.33 -10.63
CA ARG A 441 1.93 11.06 -9.38
C ARG A 441 0.89 9.98 -9.63
N LYS A 442 0.83 8.98 -8.75
CA LYS A 442 -0.26 8.01 -8.68
C LYS A 442 -1.26 8.45 -7.62
N LEU A 443 -2.52 8.06 -7.78
CA LEU A 443 -3.49 8.16 -6.70
C LEU A 443 -2.99 7.37 -5.50
N SER A 444 -3.19 7.91 -4.30
CA SER A 444 -2.68 7.28 -3.08
C SER A 444 -3.52 6.08 -2.66
N LEU A 445 -4.82 6.08 -3.00
CA LEU A 445 -5.76 4.99 -2.76
C LEU A 445 -6.37 4.52 -4.08
N SER A 446 -7.11 3.42 -4.06
CA SER A 446 -7.76 2.89 -5.26
C SER A 446 -8.79 3.88 -5.84
N PRO A 447 -8.89 4.04 -7.18
CA PRO A 447 -9.94 4.86 -7.81
C PRO A 447 -11.36 4.48 -7.35
N LYS A 448 -11.58 3.17 -7.14
CA LYS A 448 -12.84 2.63 -6.67
C LYS A 448 -13.24 3.14 -5.30
N TYR A 449 -12.29 3.25 -4.38
CA TYR A 449 -12.55 3.83 -3.05
C TYR A 449 -12.94 5.30 -3.16
N TYR A 450 -12.26 6.07 -4.02
CA TYR A 450 -12.64 7.47 -4.25
C TYR A 450 -14.07 7.59 -4.79
N ASN A 451 -14.44 6.77 -5.78
CA ASN A 451 -15.82 6.74 -6.29
C ASN A 451 -16.83 6.36 -5.21
N TRP A 452 -16.50 5.37 -4.37
CA TRP A 452 -17.35 4.95 -3.27
C TRP A 452 -17.56 6.08 -2.24
N VAL A 453 -16.50 6.79 -1.85
CA VAL A 453 -16.60 7.95 -0.92
C VAL A 453 -17.56 9.00 -1.49
N LEU A 454 -17.55 9.22 -2.80
CA LEU A 454 -18.41 10.22 -3.43
C LEU A 454 -19.88 9.86 -3.43
N LEU A 455 -20.20 8.59 -3.65
CA LEU A 455 -21.58 8.13 -3.67
C LEU A 455 -22.17 8.11 -2.26
N ASN A 456 -21.32 7.96 -1.24
CA ASN A 456 -21.75 7.70 0.12
C ASN A 456 -21.71 8.92 1.05
N PHE A 457 -20.83 9.89 0.82
CA PHE A 457 -20.64 11.04 1.72
C PHE A 457 -21.09 12.37 1.11
N LYS A 458 -21.62 13.25 1.97
CA LYS A 458 -22.05 14.59 1.57
C LYS A 458 -20.84 15.46 1.17
N PRO A 459 -20.95 16.30 0.13
CA PRO A 459 -19.81 17.04 -0.43
C PRO A 459 -19.12 18.05 0.50
N HIS A 460 -19.82 18.58 1.50
CA HIS A 460 -19.22 19.50 2.48
C HIS A 460 -18.36 18.80 3.54
N LEU A 461 -18.36 17.46 3.58
CA LEU A 461 -17.57 16.71 4.55
C LEU A 461 -16.09 16.71 4.16
N LYS A 462 -15.23 16.85 5.16
CA LYS A 462 -13.77 16.92 4.99
C LYS A 462 -13.18 15.73 4.23
N ILE A 463 -13.77 14.53 4.36
CA ILE A 463 -13.35 13.34 3.61
C ILE A 463 -13.48 13.52 2.11
N VAL A 464 -14.60 14.09 1.64
CA VAL A 464 -14.82 14.38 0.22
C VAL A 464 -13.82 15.44 -0.23
N THR A 465 -13.67 16.54 0.50
CA THR A 465 -12.67 17.58 0.16
C THR A 465 -11.24 17.04 0.11
N ALA A 466 -10.86 16.13 1.01
CA ALA A 466 -9.55 15.48 1.03
C ALA A 466 -9.35 14.56 -0.18
N SER A 467 -10.37 13.75 -0.52
CA SER A 467 -10.38 12.89 -1.71
C SER A 467 -10.21 13.70 -2.98
N PHE A 468 -10.97 14.79 -3.12
CA PHE A 468 -10.87 15.67 -4.28
C PHE A 468 -9.46 16.24 -4.46
N LYS A 469 -8.84 16.65 -3.34
CA LYS A 469 -7.50 17.23 -3.37
C LYS A 469 -6.45 16.26 -3.93
N ASP A 470 -6.52 14.97 -3.57
CA ASP A 470 -5.59 13.97 -4.12
C ASP A 470 -5.86 13.68 -5.60
N ILE A 471 -7.14 13.57 -5.99
CA ILE A 471 -7.55 13.38 -7.39
C ILE A 471 -7.09 14.55 -8.25
N LEU A 472 -7.37 15.79 -7.84
CA LEU A 472 -6.98 17.00 -8.57
C LEU A 472 -5.45 17.11 -8.71
N ALA A 473 -4.71 16.88 -7.62
CA ALA A 473 -3.25 16.91 -7.66
C ALA A 473 -2.67 15.84 -8.60
N THR A 474 -3.29 14.66 -8.63
CA THR A 474 -2.92 13.58 -9.54
C THR A 474 -3.25 13.94 -10.99
N ARG A 475 -4.46 14.42 -11.27
CA ARG A 475 -4.88 14.80 -12.62
C ARG A 475 -4.03 15.93 -13.22
N VAL A 476 -3.66 16.93 -12.42
CA VAL A 476 -2.72 17.98 -12.85
C VAL A 476 -1.33 17.42 -13.12
N SER A 477 -0.84 16.49 -12.30
CA SER A 477 0.45 15.82 -12.55
C SER A 477 0.43 15.02 -13.84
N ILE A 478 -0.67 14.31 -14.15
CA ILE A 478 -0.88 13.60 -15.41
C ILE A 478 -0.80 14.59 -16.58
N ASP A 479 -1.47 15.74 -16.44
CA ASP A 479 -1.51 16.77 -17.48
C ASP A 479 -0.10 17.28 -17.83
N ILE A 480 0.70 17.59 -16.81
CA ILE A 480 2.08 18.03 -16.96
C ILE A 480 2.92 16.94 -17.65
N ASN A 481 2.76 15.67 -17.28
CA ASN A 481 3.50 14.58 -17.92
C ASN A 481 3.09 14.33 -19.38
N LEU A 482 1.81 14.52 -19.73
CA LEU A 482 1.34 14.41 -21.11
C LEU A 482 1.91 15.52 -22.00
N GLN A 483 2.14 16.72 -21.44
CA GLN A 483 2.84 17.81 -22.14
C GLN A 483 4.32 17.46 -22.43
N GLU A 484 4.93 16.56 -21.66
CA GLU A 484 6.35 16.16 -21.76
C GLU A 484 6.60 14.92 -22.67
N ASN A 485 5.64 14.53 -23.52
CA ASN A 485 5.73 13.47 -24.57
C ASN A 485 5.69 11.99 -24.10
N ASN A 486 5.12 11.66 -22.94
CA ASN A 486 4.90 10.25 -22.57
C ASN A 486 3.51 9.74 -22.98
N VAL A 487 3.47 8.59 -23.67
CA VAL A 487 2.26 7.90 -24.13
C VAL A 487 1.39 7.45 -22.93
N PRO A 488 0.04 7.51 -23.02
CA PRO A 488 -0.82 7.11 -21.90
C PRO A 488 -0.76 5.60 -21.64
N ASN A 489 -0.55 5.21 -20.38
CA ASN A 489 -0.87 3.85 -19.93
C ASN A 489 -2.37 3.75 -19.58
N GLU A 490 -3.00 2.58 -19.79
CA GLU A 490 -4.42 2.28 -19.44
C GLU A 490 -4.91 2.77 -18.05
N PRO A 491 -4.10 2.80 -16.96
CA PRO A 491 -4.56 3.30 -15.65
C PRO A 491 -4.93 4.79 -15.63
N ILE A 492 -4.51 5.56 -16.64
CA ILE A 492 -4.69 7.02 -16.69
C ILE A 492 -6.13 7.41 -17.03
N SER A 493 -6.81 6.64 -17.92
CA SER A 493 -8.19 6.91 -18.31
C SER A 493 -9.12 6.90 -17.11
N LYS A 494 -9.04 5.86 -16.27
CA LYS A 494 -9.90 5.72 -15.08
C LYS A 494 -9.77 6.90 -14.11
N ILE A 495 -8.59 7.50 -13.99
CA ILE A 495 -8.35 8.67 -13.13
C ILE A 495 -8.98 9.93 -13.75
N CYS A 496 -8.85 10.10 -15.07
CA CYS A 496 -9.49 11.18 -15.80
C CYS A 496 -11.02 11.07 -15.73
N ASP A 497 -11.57 9.87 -15.89
CA ASP A 497 -13.00 9.59 -15.80
C ASP A 497 -13.51 9.87 -14.38
N THR A 498 -12.78 9.41 -13.36
CA THR A 498 -13.08 9.70 -11.95
C THR A 498 -13.12 11.21 -11.71
N PHE A 499 -12.15 11.97 -12.22
CA PHE A 499 -12.11 13.43 -12.09
C PHE A 499 -13.29 14.12 -12.80
N LYS A 500 -13.65 13.68 -14.01
CA LYS A 500 -14.80 14.21 -14.77
C LYS A 500 -16.10 14.00 -14.01
N VAL A 501 -16.36 12.78 -13.53
CA VAL A 501 -17.52 12.44 -12.70
C VAL A 501 -17.55 13.33 -11.45
N TYR A 502 -16.39 13.53 -10.81
CA TYR A 502 -16.24 14.38 -9.63
C TYR A 502 -16.67 15.84 -9.88
N CYS A 503 -16.16 16.41 -10.98
CA CYS A 503 -16.43 17.79 -11.37
C CYS A 503 -17.88 17.98 -11.83
N GLN A 504 -18.46 17.04 -12.57
CA GLN A 504 -19.86 17.08 -13.00
C GLN A 504 -20.82 16.99 -11.81
N THR A 505 -20.54 16.12 -10.85
CA THR A 505 -21.44 15.89 -9.70
C THR A 505 -21.43 17.06 -8.71
N TYR A 506 -20.27 17.71 -8.53
CA TYR A 506 -20.07 18.61 -7.38
C TYR A 506 -19.58 20.02 -7.70
N SER A 507 -19.35 20.37 -8.97
CA SER A 507 -18.94 21.74 -9.35
C SER A 507 -19.94 22.82 -8.93
N HIS A 508 -21.20 22.48 -8.69
CA HIS A 508 -22.23 23.40 -8.19
C HIS A 508 -22.37 23.42 -6.66
N THR A 509 -21.50 22.75 -5.91
CA THR A 509 -21.56 22.70 -4.44
C THR A 509 -20.59 23.67 -3.78
N GLU A 510 -21.07 24.47 -2.82
CA GLU A 510 -20.22 25.39 -2.04
C GLU A 510 -19.07 24.66 -1.30
N GLY A 511 -17.84 25.19 -1.40
CA GLY A 511 -16.67 24.67 -0.69
C GLY A 511 -15.93 23.51 -1.38
N PHE A 512 -16.35 23.14 -2.59
CA PHE A 512 -15.76 22.08 -3.40
C PHE A 512 -14.32 22.39 -3.86
N PHE A 513 -14.11 23.48 -4.62
CA PHE A 513 -12.77 24.00 -4.87
C PHE A 513 -12.35 24.97 -3.75
N LEU A 514 -11.07 24.88 -3.35
CA LEU A 514 -10.46 25.77 -2.37
C LEU A 514 -9.54 26.78 -3.06
N PRO A 515 -9.52 28.07 -2.65
CA PRO A 515 -8.63 29.08 -3.22
C PRO A 515 -7.15 28.66 -3.25
N SER A 516 -6.71 27.87 -2.26
CA SER A 516 -5.35 27.33 -2.20
C SER A 516 -4.98 26.39 -3.35
N GLN A 517 -5.96 25.76 -4.00
CA GLN A 517 -5.75 24.83 -5.12
C GLN A 517 -5.39 25.55 -6.43
N LEU A 518 -5.63 26.86 -6.53
CA LEU A 518 -5.32 27.66 -7.73
C LEU A 518 -3.82 27.58 -8.11
N LYS A 519 -2.94 27.44 -7.10
CA LYS A 519 -1.49 27.23 -7.28
C LYS A 519 -1.12 25.92 -7.99
N ILE A 520 -1.96 24.91 -7.87
CA ILE A 520 -1.75 23.61 -8.51
C ILE A 520 -2.41 23.67 -9.90
N ILE A 521 -3.65 24.16 -9.97
CA ILE A 521 -4.42 24.26 -11.21
C ILE A 521 -3.71 25.12 -12.27
N CYS A 522 -3.05 26.22 -11.88
CA CYS A 522 -2.36 27.11 -12.82
C CYS A 522 -1.19 26.45 -13.59
N LYS A 523 -0.83 25.21 -13.26
CA LYS A 523 0.21 24.44 -13.96
C LYS A 523 -0.33 23.51 -15.05
N ALA A 524 -1.65 23.31 -15.10
CA ALA A 524 -2.27 22.49 -16.12
C ALA A 524 -2.37 23.25 -17.46
N THR A 525 -2.74 22.54 -18.52
CA THR A 525 -3.15 23.07 -19.83
C THR A 525 -4.48 22.50 -20.32
N SER A 526 -4.94 21.39 -19.73
CA SER A 526 -6.19 20.74 -20.14
C SER A 526 -7.43 21.54 -19.74
N GLU A 527 -8.32 21.74 -20.72
CA GLU A 527 -9.62 22.40 -20.54
C GLU A 527 -10.52 21.65 -19.56
N ASP A 528 -10.47 20.31 -19.54
CA ASP A 528 -11.22 19.46 -18.59
C ASP A 528 -10.98 19.86 -17.11
N ILE A 529 -9.84 20.48 -16.79
CA ILE A 529 -9.51 20.94 -15.43
C ILE A 529 -10.00 22.37 -15.19
N PHE A 530 -9.97 23.23 -16.21
CA PHE A 530 -10.31 24.64 -16.11
C PHE A 530 -11.81 24.89 -16.16
N GLU A 531 -12.54 24.23 -17.06
CA GLU A 531 -13.97 24.48 -17.24
C GLU A 531 -14.79 24.26 -15.96
N PRO A 532 -14.62 23.16 -15.20
CA PRO A 532 -15.39 22.96 -13.98
C PRO A 532 -15.14 24.05 -12.92
N LEU A 533 -13.93 24.62 -12.87
CA LEU A 533 -13.61 25.71 -11.96
C LEU A 533 -14.21 27.02 -12.47
N PHE A 534 -13.85 27.42 -13.68
CA PHE A 534 -14.11 28.76 -14.19
C PHE A 534 -15.50 28.96 -14.77
N LYS A 535 -16.12 27.93 -15.35
CA LYS A 535 -17.45 27.99 -15.98
C LYS A 535 -18.58 27.48 -15.09
N CYS A 536 -18.28 26.69 -14.05
CA CYS A 536 -19.29 26.15 -13.15
C CYS A 536 -19.13 26.65 -11.71
N TYR A 537 -18.03 26.30 -11.05
CA TYR A 537 -17.88 26.56 -9.60
C TYR A 537 -17.78 28.05 -9.26
N LEU A 538 -16.93 28.80 -9.96
CA LEU A 538 -16.76 30.22 -9.66
C LEU A 538 -17.99 31.06 -10.01
N TYR A 539 -18.73 30.69 -11.07
CA TYR A 539 -20.03 31.29 -11.38
C TYR A 539 -21.00 31.10 -10.21
N MET A 540 -21.08 29.90 -9.65
CA MET A 540 -21.91 29.63 -8.46
C MET A 540 -21.44 30.43 -7.23
N VAL A 541 -20.14 30.46 -6.94
CA VAL A 541 -19.59 31.18 -5.76
C VAL A 541 -19.89 32.68 -5.83
N PHE A 542 -19.81 33.28 -7.02
CA PHE A 542 -20.04 34.70 -7.25
C PHE A 542 -21.45 35.02 -7.78
N GLU A 543 -22.36 34.04 -7.77
CA GLU A 543 -23.76 34.21 -8.20
C GLU A 543 -23.90 34.81 -9.61
N ILE A 544 -22.94 34.49 -10.48
CA ILE A 544 -22.92 34.92 -11.87
C ILE A 544 -23.86 34.01 -12.65
N LYS A 545 -24.83 34.57 -13.38
CA LYS A 545 -25.71 33.81 -14.25
C LYS A 545 -24.91 33.33 -15.46
N PRO A 546 -24.88 32.02 -15.79
CA PRO A 546 -24.24 31.57 -17.01
C PRO A 546 -25.04 32.08 -18.22
N GLU A 547 -24.35 32.61 -19.23
CA GLU A 547 -24.96 32.78 -20.56
C GLU A 547 -25.21 31.37 -21.11
N MET A 548 -26.48 30.99 -21.30
CA MET A 548 -26.85 29.64 -21.74
C MET A 548 -26.23 29.34 -23.11
N THR A 549 -25.19 28.51 -23.12
CA THR A 549 -25.00 27.53 -24.19
C THR A 549 -25.32 26.17 -23.57
N SER A 550 -26.30 25.49 -24.15
CA SER A 550 -26.78 24.18 -23.73
C SER A 550 -25.63 23.18 -23.65
N ILE A 551 -25.24 22.81 -22.43
CA ILE A 551 -24.55 21.53 -22.22
C ILE A 551 -25.68 20.49 -22.23
N ASP A 552 -25.72 19.67 -23.28
CA ASP A 552 -26.61 18.50 -23.32
C ASP A 552 -26.38 17.66 -22.06
N ILE A 553 -27.39 17.60 -21.21
CA ILE A 553 -27.44 16.67 -20.08
C ILE A 553 -27.71 15.29 -20.71
N PRO A 554 -26.76 14.34 -20.71
CA PRO A 554 -27.10 12.97 -21.08
C PRO A 554 -28.06 12.44 -20.00
N PRO A 555 -29.05 11.61 -20.37
CA PRO A 555 -29.96 11.05 -19.38
C PRO A 555 -29.19 10.25 -18.34
N LYS A 556 -29.76 10.16 -17.13
CA LYS A 556 -29.31 9.30 -16.03
C LYS A 556 -28.69 8.02 -16.58
N ILE A 557 -27.46 7.72 -16.12
CA ILE A 557 -26.81 6.43 -16.34
C ILE A 557 -27.84 5.33 -16.00
N PRO A 558 -28.17 4.41 -16.93
CA PRO A 558 -29.05 3.29 -16.62
C PRO A 558 -28.39 2.40 -15.56
N ASP A 559 -29.20 1.76 -14.73
CA ASP A 559 -28.81 0.79 -13.70
C ASP A 559 -28.08 -0.48 -14.24
N SER A 560 -27.53 -0.46 -15.46
CA SER A 560 -27.00 -1.61 -16.19
C SER A 560 -25.47 -1.72 -16.17
N MET A 561 -24.78 -1.23 -15.13
CA MET A 561 -23.37 -1.60 -14.85
C MET A 561 -23.23 -2.67 -13.75
N ASN A 562 -24.29 -3.47 -13.56
CA ASN A 562 -24.28 -4.74 -12.84
C ASN A 562 -24.80 -5.86 -13.75
N GLN A 563 -24.12 -6.15 -14.86
CA GLN A 563 -24.28 -7.44 -15.53
C GLN A 563 -22.92 -8.08 -15.76
N ASP A 564 -22.79 -9.23 -15.11
CA ASP A 564 -21.72 -10.21 -15.21
C ASP A 564 -21.53 -10.70 -16.65
N ASP A 565 -20.29 -10.68 -17.14
CA ASP A 565 -19.83 -11.61 -18.16
C ASP A 565 -19.60 -12.98 -17.49
N SER A 566 -20.68 -13.68 -17.17
CA SER A 566 -20.64 -15.12 -16.92
C SER A 566 -20.76 -15.84 -18.27
N PHE A 567 -19.63 -16.36 -18.76
CA PHE A 567 -19.59 -17.37 -19.81
C PHE A 567 -20.53 -18.53 -19.43
N LYS A 568 -21.64 -18.69 -20.17
CA LYS A 568 -22.50 -19.86 -20.12
C LYS A 568 -21.88 -20.97 -20.97
N MET A 569 -21.53 -22.09 -20.33
CA MET A 569 -21.46 -23.39 -21.01
C MET A 569 -22.89 -23.94 -21.10
N GLU A 570 -23.26 -24.35 -22.31
CA GLU A 570 -24.53 -25.01 -22.65
C GLU A 570 -24.71 -26.33 -21.88
N ASN A 571 -25.95 -26.62 -21.50
CA ASN A 571 -26.50 -27.97 -21.57
C ASN A 571 -28.02 -27.89 -21.78
N VAL A 572 -28.46 -28.53 -22.87
CA VAL A 572 -29.85 -28.77 -23.27
C VAL A 572 -30.38 -29.99 -22.52
N THR A 573 -31.64 -29.97 -22.06
CA THR A 573 -32.73 -30.95 -22.37
C THR A 573 -33.83 -31.01 -21.28
N LEU A 574 -35.03 -30.55 -21.66
CA LEU A 574 -36.42 -31.01 -21.40
C LEU A 574 -36.87 -31.54 -20.02
N MET A 575 -37.95 -30.95 -19.47
CA MET A 575 -39.31 -31.53 -19.49
C MET A 575 -40.37 -30.57 -18.88
N HIS A 576 -41.58 -30.66 -19.44
CA HIS A 576 -42.79 -29.86 -19.26
C HIS A 576 -43.44 -29.91 -17.84
N ASN A 577 -44.15 -28.83 -17.44
CA ASN A 577 -45.62 -28.81 -17.28
C ASN A 577 -46.19 -27.48 -16.69
N SER A 578 -46.95 -26.78 -17.54
CA SER A 578 -48.23 -26.04 -17.42
C SER A 578 -48.87 -25.71 -16.04
N VAL A 579 -48.97 -24.40 -15.68
CA VAL A 579 -50.16 -23.47 -15.57
C VAL A 579 -51.52 -24.06 -15.06
N PRO A 580 -52.46 -23.36 -14.31
CA PRO A 580 -52.76 -21.90 -14.27
C PRO A 580 -53.18 -21.20 -12.93
N ILE A 581 -52.99 -19.87 -13.00
CA ILE A 581 -53.84 -18.70 -12.62
C ILE A 581 -55.30 -18.92 -12.13
N ALA A 582 -55.69 -18.19 -11.07
CA ALA A 582 -56.99 -17.50 -10.85
C ALA A 582 -56.78 -16.39 -9.77
N LYS A 583 -57.00 -15.08 -9.99
CA LYS A 583 -58.26 -14.28 -9.94
C LYS A 583 -59.18 -14.64 -8.76
N ASP A 584 -59.39 -13.75 -7.78
CA ASP A 584 -60.37 -12.63 -7.78
C ASP A 584 -60.74 -12.15 -6.33
N LEU A 585 -61.36 -10.95 -6.24
CA LEU A 585 -62.18 -10.34 -5.15
C LEU A 585 -61.45 -9.76 -3.90
N SER A 586 -61.42 -8.45 -3.59
CA SER A 586 -62.43 -7.37 -3.43
C SER A 586 -62.89 -7.14 -1.97
N LYS A 587 -62.68 -5.89 -1.51
CA LYS A 587 -63.43 -5.11 -0.49
C LYS A 587 -63.45 -5.57 0.98
N ASN A 588 -62.97 -4.70 1.87
CA ASN A 588 -63.80 -3.93 2.84
C ASN A 588 -62.93 -3.14 3.83
N GLU A 589 -63.06 -1.81 3.83
CA GLU A 589 -62.80 -0.94 4.98
C GLU A 589 -63.95 -1.07 5.99
N PRO A 590 -63.70 -0.73 7.26
CA PRO A 590 -64.52 0.33 7.84
C PRO A 590 -63.73 1.36 8.65
N GLU A 591 -64.18 2.60 8.53
CA GLU A 591 -63.89 3.73 9.41
C GLU A 591 -64.42 3.45 10.82
N GLU A 592 -63.59 3.65 11.84
CA GLU A 592 -64.05 3.86 13.22
C GLU A 592 -63.43 5.13 13.80
N GLN A 593 -64.33 6.07 14.09
CA GLN A 593 -64.10 7.29 14.85
C GLN A 593 -63.85 6.96 16.32
N TRP A 594 -62.77 7.50 16.89
CA TRP A 594 -62.62 7.64 18.34
C TRP A 594 -62.30 9.09 18.69
N HIS A 595 -63.30 9.78 19.26
CA HIS A 595 -63.14 11.02 20.01
C HIS A 595 -62.55 10.71 21.39
N VAL A 596 -61.39 11.28 21.72
CA VAL A 596 -60.95 11.48 23.10
C VAL A 596 -60.36 12.87 23.27
N HIS A 597 -60.90 13.57 24.26
CA HIS A 597 -60.54 14.90 24.75
C HIS A 597 -59.04 15.09 25.01
N THR A 598 -58.48 16.17 24.47
CA THR A 598 -57.20 16.74 24.90
C THR A 598 -57.44 18.08 25.59
N ASP A 599 -57.49 18.05 26.92
CA ASP A 599 -57.18 19.22 27.74
C ASP A 599 -55.66 19.42 27.75
N PHE A 600 -55.16 20.29 26.87
CA PHE A 600 -53.84 20.88 27.01
C PHE A 600 -53.93 22.38 26.77
N LYS A 601 -53.62 23.13 27.84
CA LYS A 601 -53.45 24.58 27.84
C LYS A 601 -52.57 25.01 26.65
N LYS A 602 -53.13 25.84 25.77
CA LYS A 602 -52.41 26.58 24.73
C LYS A 602 -51.15 27.26 25.31
N PRO A 603 -49.93 26.89 24.90
CA PRO A 603 -48.82 27.82 24.92
C PRO A 603 -48.95 28.74 23.69
N LYS A 604 -48.47 29.97 23.84
CA LYS A 604 -48.51 31.02 22.82
C LYS A 604 -47.84 30.57 21.50
N GLU A 605 -48.64 30.14 20.52
CA GLU A 605 -48.19 29.76 19.17
C GLU A 605 -47.47 30.90 18.42
N ALA A 606 -47.66 32.15 18.84
CA ALA A 606 -46.97 33.30 18.26
C ALA A 606 -45.46 33.34 18.60
N THR A 607 -45.02 32.72 19.70
CA THR A 607 -43.61 32.79 20.16
C THR A 607 -42.74 31.70 19.54
N PHE A 608 -43.32 30.51 19.27
CA PHE A 608 -42.61 29.38 18.64
C PHE A 608 -42.35 29.59 17.13
N LEU A 609 -43.26 30.25 16.43
CA LEU A 609 -43.08 30.67 15.03
C LEU A 609 -42.02 31.79 14.89
N GLN A 610 -41.88 32.66 15.90
CA GLN A 610 -40.84 33.69 15.93
C GLN A 610 -39.46 33.12 16.26
N GLU A 611 -39.35 32.16 17.17
CA GLU A 611 -38.06 31.51 17.52
C GLU A 611 -37.53 30.62 16.39
N THR A 612 -38.41 29.88 15.69
CA THR A 612 -38.02 29.09 14.50
C THR A 612 -37.64 29.97 13.32
N ALA A 613 -38.31 31.12 13.12
CA ALA A 613 -37.91 32.12 12.14
C ALA A 613 -36.56 32.75 12.49
N ALA A 614 -36.31 33.09 13.76
CA ALA A 614 -35.05 33.67 14.23
C ALA A 614 -33.87 32.71 14.07
N ILE A 615 -34.04 31.42 14.40
CA ILE A 615 -33.01 30.39 14.18
C ILE A 615 -32.74 30.19 12.68
N THR A 616 -33.79 30.22 11.84
CA THR A 616 -33.65 30.12 10.38
C THR A 616 -32.94 31.34 9.79
N GLU A 617 -33.23 32.52 10.32
CA GLU A 617 -32.58 33.78 9.95
C GLU A 617 -31.11 33.81 10.41
N ASP A 618 -30.79 33.31 11.60
CA ASP A 618 -29.42 33.20 12.10
C ASP A 618 -28.60 32.18 11.32
N ILE A 619 -29.19 31.03 10.95
CA ILE A 619 -28.54 30.06 10.06
C ILE A 619 -28.32 30.67 8.66
N SER A 620 -29.29 31.43 8.15
CA SER A 620 -29.17 32.16 6.87
C SER A 620 -28.07 33.23 6.92
N LYS A 621 -28.01 34.03 7.99
CA LYS A 621 -26.96 35.02 8.25
C LYS A 621 -25.59 34.38 8.40
N MET A 622 -25.47 33.24 9.09
CA MET A 622 -24.22 32.49 9.21
C MET A 622 -23.75 31.92 7.87
N LYS A 623 -24.66 31.36 7.06
CA LYS A 623 -24.36 30.91 5.69
C LYS A 623 -23.89 32.07 4.81
N ASN A 624 -24.59 33.20 4.85
CA ASN A 624 -24.22 34.41 4.10
C ASN A 624 -22.86 34.98 4.52
N ASN A 625 -22.53 34.96 5.81
CA ASN A 625 -21.22 35.39 6.32
C ASN A 625 -20.09 34.44 5.89
N SER A 626 -20.33 33.12 5.90
CA SER A 626 -19.38 32.12 5.39
C SER A 626 -19.13 32.29 3.89
N LYS A 627 -20.20 32.48 3.11
CA LYS A 627 -20.14 32.71 1.65
C LYS A 627 -19.38 33.99 1.30
N LYS A 628 -19.68 35.12 1.97
CA LYS A 628 -18.95 36.39 1.79
C LYS A 628 -17.46 36.26 2.14
N LYS A 629 -17.11 35.45 3.15
CA LYS A 629 -15.72 35.16 3.50
C LYS A 629 -15.02 34.35 2.40
N LEU A 630 -15.70 33.36 1.84
CA LEU A 630 -15.19 32.55 0.73
C LEU A 630 -15.00 33.38 -0.55
N GLN A 631 -15.98 34.21 -0.92
CA GLN A 631 -15.89 35.16 -2.04
C GLN A 631 -14.69 36.11 -1.91
N LYS A 632 -14.46 36.68 -0.71
CA LYS A 632 -13.29 37.52 -0.42
C LYS A 632 -11.96 36.77 -0.61
N GLN A 633 -11.89 35.51 -0.19
CA GLN A 633 -10.68 34.69 -0.36
C GLN A 633 -10.41 34.38 -1.83
N TRP A 634 -11.44 34.00 -2.60
CA TRP A 634 -11.34 33.78 -4.04
C TRP A 634 -10.95 35.05 -4.78
N TYR A 635 -11.60 36.17 -4.50
CA TYR A 635 -11.27 37.47 -5.11
C TYR A 635 -9.81 37.82 -4.92
N LYS A 636 -9.28 37.66 -3.71
CA LYS A 636 -7.88 37.96 -3.38
C LYS A 636 -6.89 37.07 -4.16
N GLU A 637 -7.13 35.76 -4.24
CA GLU A 637 -6.25 34.87 -4.99
C GLU A 637 -6.39 35.08 -6.51
N LEU A 638 -7.60 35.22 -7.06
CA LEU A 638 -7.82 35.51 -8.48
C LEU A 638 -7.14 36.83 -8.90
N LYS A 639 -7.29 37.89 -8.10
CA LYS A 639 -6.64 39.19 -8.33
C LYS A 639 -5.12 39.05 -8.43
N LYS A 640 -4.54 38.37 -7.45
CA LYS A 640 -3.09 38.14 -7.38
C LYS A 640 -2.55 37.39 -8.60
N TYR A 641 -3.34 36.49 -9.19
CA TYR A 641 -2.98 35.84 -10.45
C TYR A 641 -3.17 36.78 -11.63
N ASN A 642 -4.31 37.46 -11.74
CA ASN A 642 -4.60 38.41 -12.80
C ASN A 642 -3.53 39.53 -12.89
N ASP A 643 -3.13 40.11 -11.76
CA ASP A 643 -2.12 41.18 -11.68
C ASP A 643 -0.72 40.73 -12.15
N ARG A 644 -0.45 39.41 -12.20
CA ARG A 644 0.82 38.85 -12.69
C ARG A 644 0.81 38.59 -14.18
N ILE A 645 -0.35 38.68 -14.84
CA ILE A 645 -0.48 38.42 -16.28
C ILE A 645 0.02 39.64 -17.04
N ILE A 646 1.33 39.69 -17.29
CA ILE A 646 1.97 40.81 -17.99
C ILE A 646 1.99 40.57 -19.51
N ASN A 647 2.25 39.33 -19.95
CA ASN A 647 2.30 38.97 -21.39
C ASN A 647 2.37 37.44 -21.57
N THR A 648 1.24 36.72 -21.55
CA THR A 648 1.24 35.25 -21.61
C THR A 648 0.17 34.67 -22.54
N GLN A 649 0.52 33.57 -23.21
CA GLN A 649 -0.30 32.76 -24.14
C GLN A 649 -0.83 31.46 -23.49
N SER A 650 -0.73 31.31 -22.16
CA SER A 650 -1.20 30.08 -21.51
C SER A 650 -2.72 30.05 -21.46
N LYS A 651 -3.32 28.86 -21.68
CA LYS A 651 -4.79 28.70 -21.61
C LYS A 651 -5.36 29.12 -20.26
N PHE A 652 -4.65 28.84 -19.16
CA PHE A 652 -5.07 29.25 -17.81
C PHE A 652 -5.21 30.77 -17.67
N ASP A 653 -4.28 31.54 -18.25
CA ASP A 653 -4.31 33.00 -18.17
C ASP A 653 -5.48 33.61 -18.95
N LEU A 654 -5.90 32.96 -20.05
CA LEU A 654 -7.10 33.34 -20.79
C LEU A 654 -8.36 33.16 -19.93
N TYR A 655 -8.53 31.98 -19.32
CA TYR A 655 -9.64 31.71 -18.41
C TYR A 655 -9.69 32.67 -17.21
N ILE A 656 -8.54 33.00 -16.62
CA ILE A 656 -8.45 33.99 -15.54
C ILE A 656 -8.89 35.37 -16.03
N LYS A 657 -8.43 35.82 -17.20
CA LYS A 657 -8.77 37.13 -17.77
C LYS A 657 -10.26 37.24 -18.09
N GLU A 658 -10.80 36.25 -18.79
CA GLU A 658 -12.23 36.17 -19.14
C GLU A 658 -13.10 36.20 -17.89
N PHE A 659 -12.81 35.33 -16.92
CA PHE A 659 -13.57 35.30 -15.67
C PHE A 659 -13.41 36.61 -14.87
N TRP A 660 -12.21 37.19 -14.82
CA TRP A 660 -11.95 38.43 -14.10
C TRP A 660 -12.72 39.60 -14.71
N GLN A 661 -12.83 39.69 -16.03
CA GLN A 661 -13.62 40.72 -16.71
C GLN A 661 -15.09 40.64 -16.29
N ILE A 662 -15.67 39.43 -16.36
CA ILE A 662 -17.05 39.18 -15.95
C ILE A 662 -17.25 39.48 -14.46
N LEU A 663 -16.34 39.01 -13.60
CA LEU A 663 -16.43 39.23 -12.16
C LEU A 663 -16.47 40.71 -11.81
N VAL A 664 -15.67 41.54 -12.47
CA VAL A 664 -15.57 42.98 -12.21
C VAL A 664 -16.85 43.73 -12.56
N GLU A 665 -17.61 43.23 -13.53
CA GLU A 665 -18.88 43.83 -13.98
C GLU A 665 -20.04 43.45 -13.04
N THR A 666 -19.91 42.35 -12.29
CA THR A 666 -20.92 41.91 -11.31
C THR A 666 -21.02 42.85 -10.10
N GLU A 667 -22.20 42.90 -9.48
CA GLU A 667 -22.43 43.67 -8.24
C GLU A 667 -21.48 43.26 -7.12
N ILE A 668 -21.28 41.95 -6.93
CA ILE A 668 -20.38 41.40 -5.91
C ILE A 668 -18.91 41.81 -6.18
N GLY A 669 -18.48 41.80 -7.44
CA GLY A 669 -17.14 42.25 -7.81
C GLY A 669 -16.92 43.75 -7.59
N ARG A 670 -17.95 44.58 -7.86
CA ARG A 670 -17.94 46.02 -7.55
C ARG A 670 -17.85 46.27 -6.05
N GLU A 671 -18.68 45.61 -5.24
CA GLU A 671 -18.62 45.69 -3.78
C GLU A 671 -17.25 45.31 -3.20
N LEU A 672 -16.65 44.21 -3.70
CA LEU A 672 -15.36 43.74 -3.21
C LEU A 672 -14.23 44.71 -3.57
N ARG A 673 -14.29 45.32 -4.76
CA ARG A 673 -13.36 46.36 -5.23
C ARG A 673 -13.47 47.64 -4.40
N GLU A 674 -14.67 48.07 -4.06
CA GLU A 674 -14.91 49.26 -3.23
C GLU A 674 -14.40 49.07 -1.80
N LYS A 675 -14.72 47.94 -1.18
CA LYS A 675 -14.21 47.58 0.15
C LYS A 675 -12.68 47.51 0.21
N GLU A 676 -12.02 47.12 -0.89
CA GLU A 676 -10.56 47.14 -0.98
C GLU A 676 -10.00 48.57 -1.08
N LYS A 677 -10.62 49.43 -1.91
CA LYS A 677 -10.27 50.85 -1.98
C LYS A 677 -10.41 51.55 -0.62
N ASP A 678 -11.39 51.16 0.19
CA ASP A 678 -11.58 51.71 1.54
C ASP A 678 -10.55 51.17 2.54
N ILE A 679 -10.07 49.93 2.38
CA ILE A 679 -8.96 49.38 3.16
C ILE A 679 -7.63 50.04 2.76
N GLU A 680 -7.39 50.28 1.47
CA GLU A 680 -6.21 51.00 0.98
C GLU A 680 -6.21 52.49 1.39
N LYS A 681 -7.40 53.12 1.46
CA LYS A 681 -7.58 54.50 1.94
C LYS A 681 -7.53 54.63 3.47
N SER A 682 -8.04 53.65 4.23
CA SER A 682 -7.97 53.66 5.70
C SER A 682 -6.63 53.16 6.26
N SER A 683 -5.74 52.65 5.40
CA SER A 683 -4.33 52.39 5.72
C SER A 683 -3.58 53.72 5.90
N ASN A 684 -3.82 54.36 7.05
CA ASN A 684 -3.22 55.61 7.48
C ASN A 684 -1.67 55.58 7.34
N PRO A 685 -1.02 56.58 6.70
CA PRO A 685 0.43 56.62 6.49
C PRO A 685 1.28 56.53 7.77
N ARG A 686 0.69 56.70 8.96
CA ARG A 686 1.42 56.73 10.24
C ARG A 686 1.88 55.37 10.78
N VAL A 687 1.40 54.24 10.26
CA VAL A 687 1.85 52.90 10.73
C VAL A 687 3.04 52.34 9.93
N LYS A 688 3.46 52.98 8.83
CA LYS A 688 4.70 52.61 8.11
C LYS A 688 6.00 52.98 8.86
N LYS A 689 5.94 53.66 10.02
CA LYS A 689 7.12 54.05 10.80
C LYS A 689 7.64 53.03 11.82
N TYR A 690 6.92 51.92 12.05
CA TYR A 690 7.35 50.86 12.98
C TYR A 690 7.29 49.46 12.36
N ARG A 691 8.05 49.22 11.29
CA ARG A 691 8.57 47.90 10.94
C ARG A 691 9.92 48.04 10.25
N LYS A 692 10.93 48.46 11.02
CA LYS A 692 12.33 48.11 10.70
C LYS A 692 12.53 46.64 11.07
N PRO A 693 13.05 45.78 10.17
CA PRO A 693 13.56 44.50 10.58
C PRO A 693 14.77 44.73 11.51
N LYS A 694 14.80 44.02 12.64
CA LYS A 694 15.98 43.92 13.50
C LYS A 694 17.16 43.43 12.66
N GLN A 695 18.17 44.28 12.48
CA GLN A 695 19.50 43.85 12.06
C GLN A 695 20.10 43.01 13.18
N TYR A 696 20.21 41.69 12.95
CA TYR A 696 21.17 40.89 13.68
C TYR A 696 22.56 41.19 13.11
N LYS A 697 23.46 41.64 13.99
CA LYS A 697 24.91 41.67 13.73
C LYS A 697 25.37 40.23 13.50
N LEU A 698 25.86 39.92 12.30
CA LEU A 698 26.87 38.90 12.10
C LEU A 698 28.14 39.58 11.58
N GLY A 699 29.25 39.25 12.23
CA GLY A 699 30.54 39.88 12.05
C GLY A 699 31.14 39.68 10.66
N LYS A 700 32.02 40.63 10.34
CA LYS A 700 32.96 40.60 9.22
C LYS A 700 33.69 39.26 9.15
N HIS A 701 33.65 38.60 7.99
CA HIS A 701 34.84 38.02 7.38
C HIS A 701 34.76 38.14 5.87
N SER A 702 35.77 38.81 5.34
CA SER A 702 36.06 39.13 3.95
C SER A 702 36.20 37.89 3.06
N LEU A 703 35.57 37.90 1.87
CA LEU A 703 35.99 37.11 0.72
C LEU A 703 35.95 37.95 -0.57
N SER A 704 37.10 38.56 -0.84
CA SER A 704 37.77 38.67 -2.15
C SER A 704 36.97 39.14 -3.37
N LEU A 705 37.17 40.42 -3.69
CA LEU A 705 36.85 41.13 -4.93
C LEU A 705 37.73 40.66 -6.13
N LYS A 706 37.83 39.35 -6.40
CA LYS A 706 38.65 38.80 -7.51
C LYS A 706 37.88 37.97 -8.56
N MET A 707 36.56 37.83 -8.45
CA MET A 707 35.78 36.98 -9.38
C MET A 707 35.03 37.72 -10.51
N LEU A 708 34.89 39.05 -10.43
CA LEU A 708 34.20 39.84 -11.46
C LEU A 708 34.83 39.76 -12.86
N PRO A 709 36.17 39.79 -13.04
CA PRO A 709 36.78 39.68 -14.38
C PRO A 709 36.60 38.30 -15.02
N LYS A 710 36.42 37.24 -14.22
CA LYS A 710 36.25 35.86 -14.70
C LYS A 710 34.83 35.61 -15.25
N LEU A 711 33.82 36.24 -14.64
CA LEU A 711 32.43 36.17 -15.10
C LEU A 711 32.23 36.93 -16.42
N GLU A 712 32.91 38.06 -16.61
CA GLU A 712 32.88 38.83 -17.86
C GLU A 712 33.56 38.07 -19.02
N LYS A 713 34.66 37.38 -18.74
CA LYS A 713 35.39 36.55 -19.73
C LYS A 713 34.57 35.33 -20.15
N ASN A 714 33.84 34.71 -19.23
CA ASN A 714 32.92 33.60 -19.52
C ASN A 714 31.71 34.05 -20.34
N ARG A 715 31.18 35.25 -20.07
CA ARG A 715 30.07 35.82 -20.85
C ARG A 715 30.46 36.08 -22.31
N LYS A 716 31.65 36.64 -22.55
CA LYS A 716 32.20 36.85 -23.90
C LYS A 716 32.49 35.53 -24.64
N MET A 717 32.95 34.50 -23.94
CA MET A 717 33.17 33.14 -24.50
C MET A 717 31.87 32.48 -24.95
N ILE A 718 30.80 32.57 -24.15
CA ILE A 718 29.47 32.02 -24.49
C ILE A 718 28.91 32.70 -25.74
N GLU A 719 29.10 34.01 -25.86
CA GLU A 719 28.63 34.78 -27.01
C GLU A 719 29.42 34.45 -28.30
N LEU A 720 30.72 34.17 -28.17
CA LEU A 720 31.58 33.73 -29.28
C LEU A 720 31.20 32.33 -29.78
N VAL A 721 30.88 31.40 -28.88
CA VAL A 721 30.38 30.06 -29.22
C VAL A 721 29.02 30.15 -29.92
N ARG A 722 28.12 31.03 -29.45
CA ARG A 722 26.83 31.28 -30.10
C ARG A 722 26.98 31.79 -31.54
N LYS A 723 27.87 32.76 -31.77
CA LYS A 723 28.17 33.28 -33.12
C LYS A 723 28.83 32.23 -34.02
N ARG A 724 29.66 31.33 -33.48
CA ARG A 724 30.30 30.25 -34.25
C ARG A 724 29.29 29.17 -34.68
N ASN A 725 28.36 28.81 -33.80
CA ASN A 725 27.30 27.84 -34.10
C ASN A 725 26.29 28.38 -35.12
N LEU A 726 25.95 29.68 -35.05
CA LEU A 726 25.11 30.32 -36.07
C LEU A 726 25.78 30.34 -37.46
N LYS A 727 27.10 30.56 -37.53
CA LYS A 727 27.84 30.48 -38.82
C LYS A 727 27.91 29.06 -39.37
N LEU A 728 27.98 28.02 -38.53
CA LEU A 728 27.97 26.63 -38.97
C LEU A 728 26.59 26.19 -39.48
N LEU A 729 25.51 26.67 -38.84
CA LEU A 729 24.13 26.40 -39.28
C LEU A 729 23.84 27.02 -40.65
N VAL A 730 24.31 28.24 -40.89
CA VAL A 730 24.16 28.91 -42.20
C VAL A 730 24.99 28.20 -43.28
N LYS A 731 26.16 27.66 -42.94
CA LYS A 731 27.02 26.93 -43.89
C LYS A 731 26.45 25.55 -44.27
N GLN A 732 25.78 24.85 -43.34
CA GLN A 732 25.10 23.58 -43.59
C GLN A 732 23.85 23.73 -44.46
N ASN A 733 23.10 24.83 -44.32
CA ASN A 733 21.91 25.08 -45.15
C ASN A 733 22.24 25.53 -46.59
N SER A 734 23.46 26.05 -46.83
CA SER A 734 23.93 26.40 -48.18
C SER A 734 24.49 25.20 -48.97
N SER A 735 24.75 24.05 -48.34
CA SER A 735 25.25 22.84 -49.01
C SER A 735 24.16 21.85 -49.46
N THR A 736 22.90 22.05 -49.06
CA THR A 736 21.77 21.15 -49.36
C THR A 736 20.85 21.66 -50.48
N MET A 737 21.25 22.71 -51.22
CA MET A 737 20.46 23.29 -52.34
C MET A 737 21.20 23.32 -53.69
N LYS A 738 22.02 22.30 -53.98
CA LYS A 738 22.47 22.03 -55.35
C LYS A 738 22.64 20.51 -55.54
N THR A 739 21.64 19.89 -56.17
CA THR A 739 21.71 18.80 -57.17
C THR A 739 20.43 17.96 -57.12
N THR A 740 19.47 18.27 -58.00
CA THR A 740 18.53 17.30 -58.60
C THR A 740 17.83 17.98 -59.77
N THR A 741 18.47 17.93 -60.93
CA THR A 741 17.80 17.98 -62.23
C THR A 741 17.99 16.61 -62.87
N TYR A 742 16.86 16.04 -63.29
CA TYR A 742 16.68 14.83 -64.09
C TYR A 742 17.73 14.67 -65.19
N ASP A 743 18.20 13.44 -65.45
CA ASP A 743 17.71 12.73 -66.64
C ASP A 743 17.98 11.22 -66.64
N SER A 744 17.04 10.55 -67.29
CA SER A 744 16.98 9.13 -67.64
C SER A 744 18.12 8.67 -68.55
N THR A 745 18.66 7.46 -68.35
CA THR A 745 18.69 6.32 -69.32
C THR A 745 19.70 5.24 -68.91
N ASN A 746 19.23 4.00 -68.94
CA ASN A 746 19.93 2.72 -69.20
C ASN A 746 21.04 2.17 -68.28
N PHE A 747 20.83 0.89 -67.97
CA PHE A 747 21.66 -0.18 -67.37
C PHE A 747 21.73 -0.30 -65.85
#